data_AF-A0A813VSH9-F1
#
_entry.id   AF-A0A813VSH9-F1
#
_cell.length_a   1.000
_cell.length_b   1.000
_cell.length_c   1.000
_cell.angle_alpha   90.00
_cell.angle_beta   90.00
_cell.angle_gamma   90.00
#
_symmetry.space_group_name_H-M   'P 1'
#
loop_
_entity.id
_entity.type
_entity.pdbx_description
1 polymer ?
#
loop_
_entity_poly.entity_id
_entity_poly.type
_entity_poly.pdbx_seq_one_letter_code
_entity_poly.pdbx_strand_id
1 'polypeptide(L)'
;LCQWSNDDSADLMWKRAVGKQFLTSNLSYPTYDHTTLGSDGHYYYNDYNGKPNKVSRLNSPVFYPASVICSFRMWYYMIDKDGDAPVLRVYMRTLIGGPLTLLLEKNNLNLGDWILADIQLKSEANFQIVVEATNGNAQIAIDDLSFTPSCKINTADQLAAYLFTTPKPDPTCPSADQLRCRISNECISTKDLCNFRYDCTDKTDEESCPWTCNFDKNDFCSWTNENKDSDQLLNMKWELATSSNFKNYGPQFDHTSFSADGSFLFFDSIGEEIGHKARLTSPIYNQIGQTCSFEFWYQLYGFSVSTLNIYARSGSTETLISTIPAVEKTQWTLHSVTLPTCLNQFQIIIEGIRGASNTSYIVIDDIRFNNCEYPRPSQPCTNDEFRCNSFNSNDCCDKSDETQATCNGYYQCNFENGLCGFKTLNETRLNWILTRSDSDIDYNKPPYDHTTQTSKGHYLSISKMLNFQEGDNAFLGLTLKSSVQGCKLRIWYRLKGENSALLAVWTRKEIGGKLFNLFNTRGSSLTWKRIDVTIPEMTNFQILIEGALGRSMFNSLLIDDISLTPQCSIDEELSLPFASTTSIPLTSSDDFSEEFTTVTTTVEQTENDQKEKSKSNIGLIFGIGDLFLNFSVIKPKCDLQPKCN
;
A
#
# COMPACT_ATOMS: atom_id res chain seq x y z
N LEU A 1 33.20 10.83 -24.40
CA LEU A 1 31.77 10.63 -24.77
C LEU A 1 31.11 11.90 -25.34
N CYS A 2 31.82 12.89 -25.90
CA CYS A 2 31.16 14.05 -26.58
C CYS A 2 29.90 14.61 -25.87
N GLN A 3 29.98 14.83 -24.55
CA GLN A 3 28.89 15.25 -23.64
C GLN A 3 27.75 14.25 -23.35
N TRP A 4 27.74 13.07 -23.97
CA TRP A 4 26.93 11.95 -23.53
C TRP A 4 27.48 11.36 -22.22
N SER A 5 26.62 10.73 -21.43
CA SER A 5 27.02 10.04 -20.22
C SER A 5 26.38 8.65 -20.17
N ASN A 6 27.09 7.69 -19.56
CA ASN A 6 26.42 6.46 -19.15
C ASN A 6 25.39 6.80 -18.09
N ASP A 7 24.28 6.06 -18.09
CA ASP A 7 23.32 6.13 -17.01
C ASP A 7 23.82 5.25 -15.86
N ASP A 8 24.07 5.86 -14.71
CA ASP A 8 24.55 5.15 -13.51
C ASP A 8 23.50 4.16 -12.96
N SER A 9 22.24 4.26 -13.41
CA SER A 9 21.15 3.32 -13.07
C SER A 9 21.07 2.08 -13.96
N ALA A 10 21.86 2.01 -15.05
CA ALA A 10 21.90 0.87 -15.95
C ALA A 10 22.78 -0.27 -15.43
N ASP A 11 22.48 -1.52 -15.80
CA ASP A 11 23.20 -2.70 -15.35
C ASP A 11 24.61 -2.80 -15.95
N LEU A 12 24.75 -2.28 -17.17
CA LEU A 12 25.94 -2.33 -18.00
C LEU A 12 26.22 -0.95 -18.59
N MET A 13 27.49 -0.70 -18.91
CA MET A 13 27.92 0.55 -19.52
C MET A 13 28.11 0.40 -21.02
N TRP A 14 27.81 1.46 -21.75
CA TRP A 14 28.34 1.67 -23.08
C TRP A 14 29.83 1.99 -22.99
N LYS A 15 30.64 1.15 -23.63
CA LYS A 15 32.09 1.29 -23.69
C LYS A 15 32.53 1.69 -25.09
N ARG A 16 33.61 2.46 -25.16
CA ARG A 16 34.23 2.81 -26.42
C ARG A 16 35.09 1.64 -26.90
N ALA A 17 34.91 1.26 -28.16
CA ALA A 17 35.63 0.19 -28.84
C ALA A 17 36.58 0.71 -29.91
N VAL A 18 37.52 -0.15 -30.32
CA VAL A 18 38.28 -0.02 -31.58
C VAL A 18 38.03 -1.29 -32.39
N GLY A 19 37.64 -1.20 -33.65
CA GLY A 19 37.23 -2.36 -34.45
C GLY A 19 38.24 -3.53 -34.45
N LYS A 20 39.55 -3.22 -34.50
CA LYS A 20 40.62 -4.23 -34.50
C LYS A 20 40.64 -5.12 -33.25
N GLN A 21 40.09 -4.66 -32.13
CA GLN A 21 40.07 -5.43 -30.89
C GLN A 21 39.17 -6.67 -30.98
N PHE A 22 38.24 -6.69 -31.94
CA PHE A 22 37.32 -7.79 -32.13
C PHE A 22 37.72 -8.75 -33.27
N LEU A 23 38.79 -8.45 -34.03
CA LEU A 23 39.29 -9.30 -35.12
C LEU A 23 39.69 -10.71 -34.67
N THR A 24 40.16 -10.85 -33.43
CA THR A 24 40.62 -12.13 -32.86
C THR A 24 39.79 -12.57 -31.66
N SER A 25 38.65 -11.93 -31.41
CA SER A 25 37.80 -12.19 -30.25
C SER A 25 36.68 -13.17 -30.60
N ASN A 26 36.18 -13.92 -29.61
CA ASN A 26 34.96 -14.74 -29.77
C ASN A 26 33.67 -13.90 -29.72
N LEU A 27 33.79 -12.57 -29.71
CA LEU A 27 32.70 -11.60 -29.70
C LEU A 27 32.50 -11.10 -31.14
N SER A 28 31.25 -11.00 -31.56
CA SER A 28 30.76 -10.61 -32.89
C SER A 28 30.42 -9.11 -33.02
N TYR A 29 31.07 -8.25 -32.23
CA TYR A 29 31.00 -6.79 -32.41
C TYR A 29 31.67 -6.37 -33.73
N PRO A 30 31.34 -5.18 -34.28
CA PRO A 30 31.92 -4.69 -35.53
C PRO A 30 33.45 -4.70 -35.54
N THR A 31 34.07 -5.31 -36.55
CA THR A 31 35.53 -5.28 -36.71
C THR A 31 36.03 -3.99 -37.36
N TYR A 32 35.10 -3.15 -37.83
CA TYR A 32 35.36 -1.87 -38.46
C TYR A 32 34.36 -0.83 -37.95
N ASP A 33 34.83 0.41 -37.91
CA ASP A 33 34.09 1.60 -37.52
C ASP A 33 33.29 2.16 -38.70
N HIS A 34 32.12 2.76 -38.43
CA HIS A 34 31.26 3.24 -39.51
C HIS A 34 31.86 4.48 -40.19
N THR A 35 32.38 5.45 -39.43
CA THR A 35 32.90 6.72 -39.97
C THR A 35 34.11 6.51 -40.89
N THR A 36 35.05 5.66 -40.46
CA THR A 36 36.34 5.45 -41.14
C THR A 36 36.35 4.25 -42.08
N LEU A 37 35.36 3.36 -41.96
CA LEU A 37 35.30 2.06 -42.64
C LEU A 37 36.56 1.20 -42.40
N GLY A 38 37.29 1.50 -41.33
CA GLY A 38 38.58 0.89 -40.99
C GLY A 38 38.56 0.32 -39.57
N SER A 39 39.50 -0.60 -39.30
CA SER A 39 39.59 -1.26 -38.00
C SER A 39 40.19 -0.39 -36.88
N ASP A 40 40.73 0.78 -37.21
CA ASP A 40 41.31 1.73 -36.25
C ASP A 40 40.32 2.81 -35.77
N GLY A 41 39.13 2.89 -36.38
CA GLY A 41 38.08 3.79 -35.92
C GLY A 41 37.42 3.33 -34.62
N HIS A 42 36.55 4.17 -34.07
CA HIS A 42 36.00 4.00 -32.73
C HIS A 42 34.50 4.24 -32.67
N TYR A 43 33.79 3.24 -32.15
CA TYR A 43 32.36 3.30 -31.91
C TYR A 43 32.04 2.94 -30.45
N TYR A 44 30.77 3.01 -30.06
CA TYR A 44 30.29 2.55 -28.75
C TYR A 44 29.65 1.17 -28.85
N TYR A 45 29.96 0.30 -27.90
CA TYR A 45 29.32 -1.00 -27.77
C TYR A 45 28.82 -1.21 -26.36
N ASN A 46 27.79 -2.03 -26.21
CA ASN A 46 27.27 -2.38 -24.90
C ASN A 46 28.08 -3.52 -24.28
N ASP A 47 28.56 -3.35 -23.05
CA ASP A 47 29.52 -4.29 -22.47
C ASP A 47 28.85 -5.58 -21.94
N TYR A 48 28.53 -6.52 -22.84
CA TYR A 48 27.80 -7.76 -22.54
C TYR A 48 28.30 -8.57 -21.32
N ASN A 49 29.60 -8.63 -21.04
CA ASN A 49 30.21 -9.32 -19.89
C ASN A 49 29.72 -10.76 -19.56
N GLY A 50 29.04 -11.45 -20.50
CA GLY A 50 28.49 -12.79 -20.26
C GLY A 50 27.22 -12.84 -19.42
N LYS A 51 26.53 -11.72 -19.20
CA LYS A 51 25.31 -11.63 -18.37
C LYS A 51 24.07 -11.38 -19.25
N PRO A 52 23.18 -12.38 -19.45
CA PRO A 52 21.95 -12.18 -20.21
C PRO A 52 20.95 -11.29 -19.45
N ASN A 53 20.02 -10.68 -20.18
CA ASN A 53 18.94 -9.78 -19.75
C ASN A 53 19.40 -8.52 -19.00
N LYS A 54 20.59 -8.00 -19.28
CA LYS A 54 21.09 -6.77 -18.68
C LYS A 54 20.98 -5.58 -19.63
N VAL A 55 20.71 -4.40 -19.08
CA VAL A 55 20.42 -3.18 -19.84
C VAL A 55 21.61 -2.21 -19.79
N SER A 56 21.97 -1.64 -20.95
CA SER A 56 22.90 -0.50 -21.05
C SER A 56 22.17 0.76 -21.49
N ARG A 57 22.33 1.88 -20.79
CA ARG A 57 21.73 3.17 -21.18
C ARG A 57 22.76 4.27 -21.37
N LEU A 58 22.60 5.03 -22.44
CA LEU A 58 23.40 6.20 -22.77
C LEU A 58 22.51 7.43 -22.85
N ASN A 59 22.85 8.46 -22.07
CA ASN A 59 22.10 9.71 -21.94
C ASN A 59 22.75 10.82 -22.77
N SER A 60 21.95 11.53 -23.56
CA SER A 60 22.40 12.70 -24.32
C SER A 60 22.59 13.92 -23.43
N PRO A 61 23.12 15.04 -23.92
CA PRO A 61 22.92 16.35 -23.28
C PRO A 61 21.43 16.74 -23.23
N VAL A 62 21.09 17.75 -22.44
CA VAL A 62 19.74 18.33 -22.40
C VAL A 62 19.53 19.25 -23.61
N PHE A 63 18.35 19.19 -24.21
CA PHE A 63 17.94 20.04 -25.34
C PHE A 63 16.76 20.93 -24.95
N TYR A 64 16.66 22.11 -25.57
CA TYR A 64 15.48 22.97 -25.50
C TYR A 64 14.26 22.33 -26.19
N PRO A 65 13.02 22.80 -25.92
CA PRO A 65 11.83 22.34 -26.63
C PRO A 65 12.02 22.43 -28.13
N ALA A 66 11.57 21.40 -28.84
CA ALA A 66 11.80 21.24 -30.27
C ALA A 66 10.53 20.79 -31.00
N SER A 67 10.36 21.27 -32.23
CA SER A 67 9.30 20.79 -33.14
C SER A 67 9.86 19.73 -34.09
N VAL A 68 8.99 19.16 -34.93
CA VAL A 68 9.25 18.12 -35.95
C VAL A 68 10.35 18.44 -36.98
N ILE A 69 11.05 19.57 -36.84
CA ILE A 69 12.21 19.94 -37.65
C ILE A 69 13.52 19.48 -36.95
N CYS A 70 13.47 19.06 -35.69
CA CYS A 70 14.59 18.48 -34.95
C CYS A 70 14.61 16.96 -35.15
N SER A 71 15.73 16.42 -35.64
CA SER A 71 15.93 14.98 -35.82
C SER A 71 17.19 14.50 -35.13
N PHE A 72 17.11 13.32 -34.52
CA PHE A 72 18.23 12.58 -33.97
C PHE A 72 18.57 11.41 -34.89
N ARG A 73 19.87 11.28 -35.20
CA ARG A 73 20.41 10.24 -36.08
C ARG A 73 21.50 9.46 -35.38
N MET A 74 21.51 8.17 -35.64
CA MET A 74 22.63 7.30 -35.26
C MET A 74 22.80 6.17 -36.24
N TRP A 75 24.02 5.66 -36.32
CA TRP A 75 24.27 4.36 -36.92
C TRP A 75 24.27 3.30 -35.83
N TYR A 76 23.64 2.16 -36.09
CA TYR A 76 23.61 1.05 -35.16
C TYR A 76 23.94 -0.26 -35.87
N TYR A 77 24.52 -1.18 -35.12
CA TYR A 77 24.86 -2.53 -35.54
C TYR A 77 24.32 -3.51 -34.51
N MET A 78 23.65 -4.56 -34.96
CA MET A 78 23.04 -5.57 -34.11
C MET A 78 23.23 -6.96 -34.73
N ILE A 79 23.69 -7.91 -33.91
CA ILE A 79 23.82 -9.32 -34.27
C ILE A 79 23.28 -10.23 -33.17
N ASP A 80 22.57 -11.28 -33.57
CA ASP A 80 22.10 -12.33 -32.67
C ASP A 80 23.20 -13.38 -32.48
N LYS A 81 23.31 -13.86 -31.25
CA LYS A 81 24.13 -15.00 -30.89
C LYS A 81 23.32 -15.92 -29.99
N ASP A 82 23.23 -17.19 -30.37
CA ASP A 82 22.60 -18.26 -29.59
C ASP A 82 21.08 -18.15 -29.38
N GLY A 83 20.35 -17.38 -30.21
CA GLY A 83 18.88 -17.40 -30.27
C GLY A 83 18.18 -16.38 -29.37
N ASP A 84 18.91 -15.41 -28.82
CA ASP A 84 18.37 -14.30 -28.05
C ASP A 84 18.25 -13.04 -28.93
N ALA A 85 17.05 -12.49 -29.07
CA ALA A 85 16.85 -11.30 -29.91
C ALA A 85 17.41 -10.03 -29.23
N PRO A 86 18.39 -9.32 -29.83
CA PRO A 86 18.83 -8.01 -29.34
C PRO A 86 17.71 -6.99 -29.48
N VAL A 87 17.53 -6.15 -28.46
CA VAL A 87 16.57 -5.04 -28.53
C VAL A 87 17.29 -3.71 -28.30
N LEU A 88 17.21 -2.83 -29.30
CA LEU A 88 17.69 -1.45 -29.23
C LEU A 88 16.48 -0.52 -29.16
N ARG A 89 16.44 0.32 -28.11
CA ARG A 89 15.38 1.32 -27.90
C ARG A 89 15.96 2.71 -27.79
N VAL A 90 15.18 3.69 -28.25
CA VAL A 90 15.46 5.10 -28.08
C VAL A 90 14.27 5.75 -27.42
N TYR A 91 14.53 6.42 -26.31
CA TYR A 91 13.52 7.13 -25.54
C TYR A 91 13.77 8.63 -25.50
N MET A 92 12.71 9.38 -25.23
CA MET A 92 12.76 10.76 -24.79
C MET A 92 12.30 10.86 -23.33
N ARG A 93 12.98 11.69 -22.54
CA ARG A 93 12.53 12.08 -21.21
C ARG A 93 12.58 13.59 -21.04
N THR A 94 11.64 14.15 -20.29
CA THR A 94 11.59 15.58 -19.95
C THR A 94 11.91 15.85 -18.48
N LEU A 95 12.02 14.80 -17.66
CA LEU A 95 12.30 14.85 -16.22
C LEU A 95 13.25 13.70 -15.86
N ILE A 96 14.18 13.92 -14.93
CA ILE A 96 15.04 12.85 -14.39
C ILE A 96 14.18 11.98 -13.47
N GLY A 97 14.18 10.67 -13.74
CA GLY A 97 13.36 9.68 -13.04
C GLY A 97 11.86 9.68 -13.39
N GLY A 98 11.44 10.52 -14.34
CA GLY A 98 10.07 10.54 -14.88
C GLY A 98 9.82 9.50 -15.98
N PRO A 99 8.61 9.48 -16.58
CA PRO A 99 8.25 8.53 -17.62
C PRO A 99 9.12 8.69 -18.88
N LEU A 100 9.49 7.56 -19.49
CA LEU A 100 10.22 7.51 -20.76
C LEU A 100 9.23 7.36 -21.92
N THR A 101 9.29 8.26 -22.91
CA THR A 101 8.51 8.15 -24.15
C THR A 101 9.31 7.37 -25.19
N LEU A 102 8.79 6.23 -25.65
CA LEU A 102 9.45 5.43 -26.69
C LEU A 102 9.40 6.13 -28.05
N LEU A 103 10.55 6.33 -28.67
CA LEU A 103 10.69 6.93 -30.01
C LEU A 103 11.04 5.90 -31.09
N LEU A 104 11.85 4.90 -30.74
CA LEU A 104 12.28 3.86 -31.65
C LEU A 104 12.47 2.55 -30.88
N GLU A 105 12.03 1.45 -31.47
CA GLU A 105 12.37 0.09 -31.04
C GLU A 105 12.81 -0.73 -32.26
N LYS A 106 13.90 -1.49 -32.14
CA LYS A 106 14.44 -2.38 -33.15
C LYS A 106 14.71 -3.76 -32.56
N ASN A 107 14.11 -4.78 -33.16
CA ASN A 107 14.08 -6.17 -32.65
C ASN A 107 14.55 -7.19 -33.71
N ASN A 108 15.00 -6.73 -34.88
CA ASN A 108 15.26 -7.61 -36.02
C ASN A 108 16.64 -8.27 -35.97
N LEU A 109 16.63 -9.58 -36.20
CA LEU A 109 17.76 -10.51 -36.19
C LEU A 109 18.69 -10.31 -37.39
N ASN A 110 20.00 -10.18 -37.10
CA ASN A 110 21.15 -10.27 -38.01
C ASN A 110 21.21 -9.26 -39.15
N LEU A 111 21.62 -8.03 -38.83
CA LEU A 111 21.92 -7.04 -39.86
C LEU A 111 23.38 -7.04 -40.27
N GLY A 112 24.32 -7.47 -39.39
CA GLY A 112 25.73 -7.72 -39.74
C GLY A 112 26.50 -6.53 -40.36
N ASP A 113 25.84 -5.37 -40.43
CA ASP A 113 26.23 -4.14 -41.07
C ASP A 113 25.64 -2.96 -40.29
N TRP A 114 26.25 -1.78 -40.47
CA TRP A 114 25.81 -0.53 -39.87
C TRP A 114 24.55 0.00 -40.56
N ILE A 115 23.56 0.41 -39.78
CA ILE A 115 22.27 0.92 -40.27
C ILE A 115 21.94 2.27 -39.66
N LEU A 116 21.48 3.19 -40.50
CA LEU A 116 21.03 4.51 -40.07
C LEU A 116 19.63 4.45 -39.44
N ALA A 117 19.51 4.96 -38.22
CA ALA A 117 18.26 5.39 -37.62
C ALA A 117 18.12 6.91 -37.75
N ASP A 118 16.96 7.38 -38.22
CA ASP A 118 16.61 8.81 -38.29
C ASP A 118 15.26 9.02 -37.57
N ILE A 119 15.29 9.77 -36.46
CA ILE A 119 14.20 9.86 -35.49
C ILE A 119 13.78 11.33 -35.35
N GLN A 120 12.56 11.64 -35.78
CA GLN A 120 11.98 12.97 -35.62
C GLN A 120 11.61 13.24 -34.15
N LEU A 121 12.02 14.38 -33.62
CA LEU A 121 11.84 14.77 -32.24
C LEU A 121 10.80 15.88 -32.12
N LYS A 122 9.84 15.72 -31.21
CA LYS A 122 8.87 16.74 -30.84
C LYS A 122 8.72 16.78 -29.32
N SER A 123 9.01 17.93 -28.72
CA SER A 123 8.86 18.17 -27.28
C SER A 123 8.51 19.62 -27.00
N GLU A 124 7.54 19.84 -26.10
CA GLU A 124 7.17 21.18 -25.60
C GLU A 124 7.98 21.59 -24.36
N ALA A 125 8.77 20.67 -23.81
CA ALA A 125 9.64 20.89 -22.65
C ALA A 125 11.11 20.60 -22.99
N ASN A 126 12.02 21.03 -22.11
CA ASN A 126 13.42 20.58 -22.17
C ASN A 126 13.44 19.05 -22.10
N PHE A 127 14.28 18.42 -22.91
CA PHE A 127 14.28 16.96 -23.02
C PHE A 127 15.69 16.38 -23.19
N GLN A 128 15.80 15.07 -22.99
CA GLN A 128 17.01 14.30 -23.17
C GLN A 128 16.66 13.00 -23.89
N ILE A 129 17.57 12.55 -24.75
CA ILE A 129 17.48 11.27 -25.45
C ILE A 129 18.22 10.21 -24.65
N VAL A 130 17.58 9.05 -24.50
CA VAL A 130 18.15 7.88 -23.83
C VAL A 130 18.22 6.75 -24.84
N VAL A 131 19.43 6.26 -25.14
CA VAL A 131 19.66 5.10 -26.00
C VAL A 131 19.86 3.89 -25.09
N GLU A 132 18.94 2.93 -25.20
CA GLU A 132 18.91 1.73 -24.38
C GLU A 132 19.17 0.49 -25.24
N ALA A 133 20.07 -0.36 -24.77
CA ALA A 133 20.29 -1.68 -25.34
C ALA A 133 19.97 -2.74 -24.29
N THR A 134 19.05 -3.65 -24.60
CA THR A 134 18.75 -4.84 -23.80
C THR A 134 19.47 -6.02 -24.42
N ASN A 135 20.39 -6.59 -23.66
CA ASN A 135 21.19 -7.73 -24.11
C ASN A 135 20.66 -9.03 -23.52
N GLY A 136 20.21 -9.94 -24.38
CA GLY A 136 20.46 -11.37 -24.15
C GLY A 136 21.92 -11.71 -24.47
N ASN A 137 22.22 -12.86 -25.08
CA ASN A 137 23.54 -13.18 -25.63
C ASN A 137 23.98 -12.31 -26.83
N ALA A 138 23.13 -11.39 -27.28
CA ALA A 138 23.31 -10.56 -28.45
C ALA A 138 24.21 -9.34 -28.22
N GLN A 139 24.69 -8.73 -29.31
CA GLN A 139 25.72 -7.70 -29.29
C GLN A 139 25.30 -6.48 -30.10
N ILE A 140 25.34 -5.30 -29.46
CA ILE A 140 24.84 -4.06 -30.02
C ILE A 140 25.94 -3.00 -29.98
N ALA A 141 26.13 -2.33 -31.10
CA ALA A 141 27.02 -1.19 -31.22
C ALA A 141 26.30 0.01 -31.86
N ILE A 142 26.71 1.21 -31.48
CA ILE A 142 26.22 2.48 -32.01
C ILE A 142 27.39 3.37 -32.38
N ASP A 143 27.20 4.20 -33.40
CA ASP A 143 28.19 5.11 -33.92
C ASP A 143 27.53 6.37 -34.51
N ASP A 144 28.34 7.41 -34.74
CA ASP A 144 27.93 8.61 -35.48
C ASP A 144 26.64 9.28 -34.96
N LEU A 145 26.55 9.47 -33.63
CA LEU A 145 25.42 10.15 -32.98
C LEU A 145 25.37 11.62 -33.38
N SER A 146 24.29 12.04 -34.05
CA SER A 146 24.15 13.41 -34.56
C SER A 146 22.73 13.95 -34.42
N PHE A 147 22.63 15.27 -34.31
CA PHE A 147 21.37 15.99 -34.26
C PHE A 147 21.34 17.03 -35.39
N THR A 148 20.15 17.31 -35.92
CA THR A 148 19.99 18.43 -36.86
C THR A 148 20.26 19.77 -36.16
N PRO A 149 20.74 20.81 -36.87
CA PRO A 149 21.05 22.12 -36.26
C PRO A 149 19.87 22.81 -35.55
N SER A 150 18.64 22.38 -35.85
CA SER A 150 17.40 22.79 -35.18
C SER A 150 17.30 22.32 -33.72
N CYS A 151 18.01 21.25 -33.34
CA CYS A 151 18.07 20.74 -31.98
C CYS A 151 19.10 21.56 -31.18
N LYS A 152 18.61 22.50 -30.35
CA LYS A 152 19.48 23.38 -29.56
C LYS A 152 19.83 22.73 -28.21
N ILE A 153 21.12 22.49 -27.98
CA ILE A 153 21.63 22.01 -26.69
C ILE A 153 21.45 23.10 -25.63
N ASN A 154 20.94 22.70 -24.46
CA ASN A 154 20.88 23.52 -23.26
C ASN A 154 22.03 23.14 -22.33
N THR A 155 23.15 23.86 -22.42
CA THR A 155 24.39 23.57 -21.65
C THR A 155 24.35 24.06 -20.20
N ALA A 156 23.32 24.81 -19.81
CA ALA A 156 23.22 25.45 -18.49
C ALA A 156 22.21 24.78 -17.55
N ASP A 157 21.45 23.79 -18.03
CA ASP A 157 20.29 23.25 -17.35
C ASP A 157 20.44 21.74 -17.11
N GLN A 158 19.95 21.29 -15.97
CA GLN A 158 19.77 19.88 -15.65
C GLN A 158 18.26 19.64 -15.70
N LEU A 159 17.80 18.56 -16.36
CA LEU A 159 16.38 18.21 -16.28
C LEU A 159 15.99 18.12 -14.81
N ALA A 160 14.85 18.72 -14.44
CA ALA A 160 14.38 18.66 -13.07
C ALA A 160 14.19 17.20 -12.65
N ALA A 161 14.59 16.88 -11.42
CA ALA A 161 14.17 15.65 -10.76
C ALA A 161 12.65 15.65 -10.71
N TYR A 162 12.03 14.51 -10.97
CA TYR A 162 10.58 14.36 -10.90
C TYR A 162 10.09 14.68 -9.48
N LEU A 163 9.64 15.92 -9.28
CA LEU A 163 8.90 16.37 -8.11
C LEU A 163 7.44 16.48 -8.54
N PHE A 164 6.60 15.71 -7.87
CA PHE A 164 5.18 15.56 -8.17
C PHE A 164 4.50 16.94 -8.21
N THR A 165 4.17 17.41 -9.41
CA THR A 165 3.37 18.62 -9.59
C THR A 165 2.03 18.23 -10.17
N THR A 166 0.96 18.72 -9.53
CA THR A 166 -0.39 18.62 -10.08
C THR A 166 -0.46 19.36 -11.42
N PRO A 167 -1.37 18.96 -12.33
CA PRO A 167 -1.55 19.68 -13.58
C PRO A 167 -1.83 21.16 -13.33
N LYS A 168 -1.11 22.02 -14.06
CA LYS A 168 -1.23 23.47 -13.93
C LYS A 168 -2.66 23.90 -14.33
N PRO A 169 -3.31 24.80 -13.57
CA PRO A 169 -4.61 25.34 -13.94
C PRO A 169 -4.62 25.95 -15.35
N ASP A 170 -5.71 25.76 -16.08
CA ASP A 170 -5.88 26.27 -17.43
C ASP A 170 -6.37 27.74 -17.39
N PRO A 171 -5.61 28.71 -17.91
CA PRO A 171 -5.98 30.12 -17.88
C PRO A 171 -7.23 30.45 -18.73
N THR A 172 -7.73 29.51 -19.53
CA THR A 172 -8.97 29.65 -20.31
C THR A 172 -10.22 29.27 -19.53
N CYS A 173 -10.07 28.61 -18.37
CA CYS A 173 -11.19 28.30 -17.50
C CYS A 173 -11.56 29.48 -16.59
N PRO A 174 -12.85 29.62 -16.20
CA PRO A 174 -13.32 30.75 -15.38
C PRO A 174 -12.62 30.91 -14.03
N SER A 175 -12.19 29.80 -13.42
CA SER A 175 -11.56 29.80 -12.09
C SER A 175 -10.10 29.36 -12.15
N ALA A 176 -9.27 29.96 -11.28
CA ALA A 176 -7.83 29.71 -11.23
C ALA A 176 -7.43 28.31 -10.72
N ASP A 177 -8.39 27.49 -10.30
CA ASP A 177 -8.23 26.13 -9.78
C ASP A 177 -8.87 25.06 -10.69
N GLN A 178 -9.23 25.45 -11.94
CA GLN A 178 -9.85 24.57 -12.91
C GLN A 178 -8.88 24.10 -14.00
N LEU A 179 -9.15 22.91 -14.53
CA LEU A 179 -8.51 22.35 -15.72
C LEU A 179 -9.56 22.05 -16.80
N ARG A 180 -9.12 22.00 -18.04
CA ARG A 180 -9.98 21.77 -19.20
C ARG A 180 -9.88 20.31 -19.64
N CYS A 181 -11.01 19.62 -19.73
CA CYS A 181 -11.12 18.26 -20.28
C CYS A 181 -10.57 18.24 -21.71
N ARG A 182 -9.83 17.17 -22.06
CA ARG A 182 -8.98 17.15 -23.26
C ARG A 182 -9.79 17.18 -24.56
N ILE A 183 -10.96 16.54 -24.61
CA ILE A 183 -11.78 16.41 -25.82
C ILE A 183 -13.10 17.20 -25.67
N SER A 184 -13.79 17.06 -24.54
CA SER A 184 -15.09 17.71 -24.29
C SER A 184 -14.97 19.22 -24.04
N ASN A 185 -13.78 19.70 -23.68
CA ASN A 185 -13.49 21.11 -23.36
C ASN A 185 -14.24 21.67 -22.15
N GLU A 186 -14.84 20.81 -21.33
CA GLU A 186 -15.49 21.19 -20.07
C GLU A 186 -14.41 21.59 -19.04
N CYS A 187 -14.72 22.55 -18.16
CA CYS A 187 -13.81 22.95 -17.08
C CYS A 187 -14.20 22.24 -15.79
N ILE A 188 -13.31 21.43 -15.23
CA ILE A 188 -13.48 20.71 -13.96
C ILE A 188 -12.49 21.22 -12.91
N SER A 189 -12.73 20.95 -11.63
CA SER A 189 -11.76 21.34 -10.59
C SER A 189 -10.49 20.50 -10.68
N THR A 190 -9.34 21.07 -10.30
CA THR A 190 -8.09 20.31 -10.08
C THR A 190 -8.22 19.20 -9.04
N LYS A 191 -9.22 19.26 -8.16
CA LYS A 191 -9.56 18.22 -7.19
C LYS A 191 -10.35 17.06 -7.81
N ASP A 192 -10.99 17.30 -8.95
CA ASP A 192 -11.84 16.32 -9.65
C ASP A 192 -11.03 15.44 -10.62
N LEU A 193 -9.73 15.73 -10.81
CA LEU A 193 -8.84 14.88 -11.61
C LEU A 193 -8.39 13.65 -10.81
N CYS A 194 -8.33 12.46 -11.40
CA CYS A 194 -7.81 11.25 -10.73
C CYS A 194 -8.47 10.95 -9.37
N ASN A 195 -9.77 11.23 -9.23
CA ASN A 195 -10.56 11.05 -8.01
C ASN A 195 -11.46 9.80 -8.07
N PHE A 196 -11.19 8.89 -9.01
CA PHE A 196 -11.98 7.67 -9.25
C PHE A 196 -13.42 7.94 -9.73
N ARG A 197 -13.71 9.13 -10.23
CA ARG A 197 -15.01 9.55 -10.79
C ARG A 197 -14.80 10.16 -12.16
N TYR A 198 -15.70 9.87 -13.10
CA TYR A 198 -15.73 10.61 -14.35
C TYR A 198 -16.50 11.93 -14.18
N ASP A 199 -15.76 13.02 -14.13
CA ASP A 199 -16.25 14.39 -14.12
C ASP A 199 -16.25 15.02 -15.50
N CYS A 200 -15.31 14.62 -16.37
CA CYS A 200 -15.40 14.91 -17.79
C CYS A 200 -16.37 13.95 -18.50
N THR A 201 -17.22 14.46 -19.40
CA THR A 201 -18.09 13.61 -20.23
C THR A 201 -17.31 12.66 -21.15
N ASP A 202 -16.07 13.01 -21.49
CA ASP A 202 -15.14 12.22 -22.29
C ASP A 202 -14.22 11.29 -21.48
N LYS A 203 -14.31 11.33 -20.14
CA LYS A 203 -13.51 10.53 -19.19
C LYS A 203 -12.00 10.84 -19.19
N THR A 204 -11.59 11.94 -19.79
CA THR A 204 -10.15 12.28 -19.96
C THR A 204 -9.45 12.69 -18.66
N ASP A 205 -10.23 12.99 -17.63
CA ASP A 205 -9.79 13.29 -16.27
C ASP A 205 -9.22 12.10 -15.52
N GLU A 206 -9.59 10.88 -15.89
CA GLU A 206 -9.16 9.64 -15.22
C GLU A 206 -8.23 8.78 -16.11
N GLU A 207 -7.94 9.23 -17.33
CA GLU A 207 -7.17 8.47 -18.33
C GLU A 207 -5.69 8.30 -17.93
N SER A 208 -5.08 9.32 -17.31
CA SER A 208 -3.68 9.28 -16.87
C SER A 208 -3.44 8.46 -15.60
N CYS A 209 -4.52 8.08 -14.91
CA CYS A 209 -4.52 7.44 -13.60
C CYS A 209 -5.54 6.29 -13.59
N PRO A 210 -5.32 5.27 -14.43
CA PRO A 210 -6.26 4.16 -14.52
C PRO A 210 -6.29 3.39 -13.21
N TRP A 211 -7.48 3.28 -12.62
CA TRP A 211 -7.69 2.56 -11.37
C TRP A 211 -7.78 1.03 -11.54
N THR A 212 -7.56 0.50 -12.75
CA THR A 212 -7.40 -0.93 -13.04
C THR A 212 -6.21 -1.16 -13.96
N CYS A 213 -5.44 -2.23 -13.73
CA CYS A 213 -4.37 -2.65 -14.62
C CYS A 213 -4.21 -4.18 -14.60
N ASN A 214 -4.35 -4.79 -15.77
CA ASN A 214 -4.23 -6.24 -15.98
C ASN A 214 -3.01 -6.63 -16.84
N PHE A 215 -2.15 -5.66 -17.20
CA PHE A 215 -0.88 -5.84 -17.93
C PHE A 215 -0.92 -6.52 -19.32
N ASP A 216 -2.05 -7.07 -19.77
CA ASP A 216 -2.23 -7.80 -21.04
C ASP A 216 -1.89 -7.02 -22.31
N LYS A 217 -1.87 -5.69 -22.25
CA LYS A 217 -1.43 -4.84 -23.37
C LYS A 217 0.09 -4.77 -23.50
N ASN A 218 0.81 -5.57 -22.71
CA ASN A 218 2.27 -5.51 -22.57
C ASN A 218 2.73 -4.10 -22.16
N ASP A 219 1.96 -3.47 -21.27
CA ASP A 219 2.24 -2.15 -20.70
C ASP A 219 2.02 -2.16 -19.17
N PHE A 220 2.45 -1.09 -18.50
CA PHE A 220 2.35 -0.95 -17.05
C PHE A 220 1.12 -0.10 -16.61
N CYS A 221 0.18 0.23 -17.50
CA CYS A 221 -0.98 1.09 -17.21
C CYS A 221 -0.64 2.37 -16.41
N SER A 222 0.43 3.07 -16.78
CA SER A 222 0.97 4.26 -16.08
C SER A 222 1.68 4.01 -14.74
N TRP A 223 1.82 2.77 -14.29
CA TRP A 223 2.72 2.43 -13.19
C TRP A 223 4.17 2.51 -13.64
N THR A 224 5.07 2.83 -12.72
CA THR A 224 6.49 3.03 -13.00
C THR A 224 7.36 2.36 -11.95
N ASN A 225 8.47 1.75 -12.38
CA ASN A 225 9.51 1.32 -11.45
C ASN A 225 10.22 2.53 -10.83
N GLU A 226 10.31 2.56 -9.50
CA GLU A 226 11.04 3.61 -8.77
C GLU A 226 12.55 3.46 -8.98
N ASN A 227 13.25 4.59 -9.14
CA ASN A 227 14.68 4.61 -9.45
C ASN A 227 15.55 4.62 -8.17
N LYS A 228 16.82 4.24 -8.34
CA LYS A 228 17.84 4.05 -7.29
C LYS A 228 18.26 5.30 -6.51
N ASP A 229 17.70 6.47 -6.77
CA ASP A 229 18.30 7.77 -6.42
C ASP A 229 18.54 8.00 -4.91
N SER A 230 17.94 7.20 -4.02
CA SER A 230 18.13 7.32 -2.56
C SER A 230 18.40 6.03 -1.79
N ASP A 231 18.27 4.84 -2.39
CA ASP A 231 18.33 3.57 -1.66
C ASP A 231 19.13 2.51 -2.44
N GLN A 232 20.30 2.16 -1.90
CA GLN A 232 21.21 1.19 -2.51
C GLN A 232 20.61 -0.21 -2.62
N LEU A 233 19.58 -0.52 -1.82
CA LEU A 233 18.87 -1.78 -1.90
C LEU A 233 17.83 -1.81 -3.03
N LEU A 234 17.45 -0.68 -3.65
CA LEU A 234 16.57 -0.62 -4.83
C LEU A 234 17.26 -1.11 -6.12
N ASN A 235 17.83 -2.31 -6.08
CA ASN A 235 18.65 -2.84 -7.16
C ASN A 235 17.87 -3.70 -8.17
N MET A 236 16.57 -3.90 -7.95
CA MET A 236 15.72 -4.77 -8.76
C MET A 236 14.55 -3.98 -9.36
N LYS A 237 13.87 -4.57 -10.35
CA LYS A 237 12.71 -3.98 -11.02
C LYS A 237 11.59 -5.01 -11.16
N TRP A 238 10.36 -4.53 -11.23
CA TRP A 238 9.21 -5.31 -11.70
C TRP A 238 9.23 -5.37 -13.23
N GLU A 239 9.08 -6.56 -13.77
CA GLU A 239 9.17 -6.83 -15.21
C GLU A 239 7.89 -7.49 -15.71
N LEU A 240 7.52 -7.23 -16.96
CA LEU A 240 6.43 -7.95 -17.61
C LEU A 240 6.88 -9.38 -17.92
N ALA A 241 6.04 -10.35 -17.59
CA ALA A 241 6.27 -11.75 -17.85
C ALA A 241 4.99 -12.43 -18.34
N THR A 242 5.19 -13.52 -19.08
CA THR A 242 4.14 -14.47 -19.48
C THR A 242 4.50 -15.84 -18.91
N SER A 243 3.66 -16.85 -19.14
CA SER A 243 3.96 -18.22 -18.68
C SER A 243 5.25 -18.79 -19.26
N SER A 244 5.66 -18.33 -20.46
CA SER A 244 6.91 -18.77 -21.12
C SER A 244 8.18 -18.41 -20.36
N ASN A 245 8.13 -17.37 -19.52
CA ASN A 245 9.26 -16.96 -18.68
C ASN A 245 9.59 -18.03 -17.61
N PHE A 246 8.62 -18.89 -17.28
CA PHE A 246 8.74 -19.90 -16.23
C PHE A 246 8.87 -21.29 -16.86
N LYS A 247 10.09 -21.83 -16.87
CA LYS A 247 10.41 -23.21 -17.34
C LYS A 247 9.88 -24.28 -16.38
N ASN A 248 8.55 -24.32 -16.17
CA ASN A 248 7.76 -25.26 -15.34
C ASN A 248 7.69 -25.02 -13.82
N TYR A 249 8.14 -23.87 -13.31
CA TYR A 249 8.12 -23.60 -11.86
C TYR A 249 7.34 -22.35 -11.44
N GLY A 250 6.61 -21.69 -12.35
CA GLY A 250 5.82 -20.49 -12.09
C GLY A 250 4.39 -20.56 -12.65
N PRO A 251 3.67 -19.43 -12.69
CA PRO A 251 2.30 -19.37 -13.18
C PRO A 251 2.20 -19.94 -14.60
N GLN A 252 1.34 -20.94 -14.78
CA GLN A 252 1.12 -21.56 -16.10
C GLN A 252 0.20 -20.70 -16.98
N PHE A 253 -0.61 -19.86 -16.34
CA PHE A 253 -1.58 -18.99 -17.00
C PHE A 253 -1.65 -17.68 -16.23
N ASP A 254 -1.82 -16.62 -17.00
CA ASP A 254 -2.24 -15.30 -16.53
C ASP A 254 -3.59 -15.37 -15.80
N HIS A 255 -3.80 -14.51 -14.79
CA HIS A 255 -5.04 -14.55 -14.01
C HIS A 255 -6.22 -13.98 -14.80
N THR A 256 -6.00 -12.91 -15.55
CA THR A 256 -7.06 -12.21 -16.29
C THR A 256 -7.64 -13.05 -17.42
N SER A 257 -6.77 -13.54 -18.30
CA SER A 257 -7.11 -14.18 -19.56
C SER A 257 -7.20 -15.71 -19.44
N PHE A 258 -6.74 -16.28 -18.32
CA PHE A 258 -6.50 -17.73 -18.15
C PHE A 258 -5.70 -18.33 -19.32
N SER A 259 -4.86 -17.52 -19.94
CA SER A 259 -4.06 -17.88 -21.12
C SER A 259 -2.58 -17.88 -20.78
N ALA A 260 -1.82 -18.69 -21.52
CA ALA A 260 -0.36 -18.68 -21.46
C ALA A 260 0.22 -17.38 -22.05
N ASP A 261 -0.53 -16.72 -22.93
CA ASP A 261 -0.12 -15.50 -23.64
C ASP A 261 -0.48 -14.21 -22.87
N GLY A 262 -1.26 -14.31 -21.79
CA GLY A 262 -1.56 -13.18 -20.93
C GLY A 262 -0.32 -12.72 -20.16
N SER A 263 -0.29 -11.44 -19.81
CA SER A 263 0.89 -10.80 -19.21
C SER A 263 0.61 -10.38 -17.78
N PHE A 264 1.58 -10.57 -16.91
CA PHE A 264 1.54 -10.17 -15.51
C PHE A 264 2.89 -9.57 -15.09
N LEU A 265 2.96 -8.96 -13.91
CA LEU A 265 4.22 -8.45 -13.39
C LEU A 265 4.95 -9.50 -12.55
N PHE A 266 6.25 -9.55 -12.75
CA PHE A 266 7.17 -10.50 -12.17
C PHE A 266 8.31 -9.77 -11.48
N PHE A 267 8.66 -10.28 -10.31
CA PHE A 267 9.84 -9.91 -9.56
C PHE A 267 10.83 -11.08 -9.65
N ASP A 268 11.82 -10.97 -10.54
CA ASP A 268 12.87 -11.97 -10.65
C ASP A 268 13.84 -11.83 -9.49
N SER A 269 13.89 -12.86 -8.66
CA SER A 269 14.74 -12.90 -7.49
C SER A 269 16.01 -13.74 -7.74
N ILE A 270 16.13 -14.38 -8.90
CA ILE A 270 17.22 -15.32 -9.20
C ILE A 270 18.53 -14.55 -9.44
N GLY A 271 19.57 -14.90 -8.67
CA GLY A 271 20.91 -14.32 -8.83
C GLY A 271 21.14 -12.95 -8.17
N GLU A 272 20.14 -12.40 -7.50
CA GLU A 272 20.21 -11.11 -6.80
C GLU A 272 20.54 -11.26 -5.30
N GLU A 273 21.15 -10.22 -4.70
CA GLU A 273 21.57 -10.26 -3.29
C GLU A 273 20.37 -10.19 -2.32
N ILE A 274 20.49 -10.92 -1.20
CA ILE A 274 19.46 -10.94 -0.16
C ILE A 274 19.22 -9.52 0.37
N GLY A 275 17.96 -9.12 0.43
CA GLY A 275 17.57 -7.77 0.87
C GLY A 275 17.49 -6.72 -0.25
N HIS A 276 17.94 -7.01 -1.48
CA HIS A 276 17.60 -6.17 -2.63
C HIS A 276 16.08 -6.11 -2.83
N LYS A 277 15.61 -4.99 -3.36
CA LYS A 277 14.18 -4.73 -3.54
C LYS A 277 13.87 -4.05 -4.87
N ALA A 278 12.62 -4.22 -5.28
CA ALA A 278 12.01 -3.53 -6.42
C ALA A 278 10.75 -2.80 -5.95
N ARG A 279 10.53 -1.59 -6.45
CA ARG A 279 9.36 -0.78 -6.12
C ARG A 279 8.59 -0.38 -7.37
N LEU A 280 7.34 -0.79 -7.46
CA LEU A 280 6.40 -0.35 -8.48
C LEU A 280 5.51 0.75 -7.90
N THR A 281 5.47 1.90 -8.55
CA THR A 281 4.76 3.10 -8.08
C THR A 281 3.60 3.42 -9.02
N SER A 282 2.42 3.70 -8.45
CA SER A 282 1.23 4.08 -9.21
C SER A 282 1.27 5.53 -9.73
N PRO A 283 0.36 5.91 -10.64
CA PRO A 283 0.01 7.32 -10.85
C PRO A 283 -0.44 8.00 -9.55
N ILE A 284 -0.51 9.33 -9.58
CA ILE A 284 -1.06 10.10 -8.45
C ILE A 284 -2.58 10.04 -8.54
N TYR A 285 -3.20 9.68 -7.42
CA TYR A 285 -4.64 9.78 -7.22
C TYR A 285 -4.95 10.94 -6.27
N ASN A 286 -6.04 11.63 -6.54
CA ASN A 286 -6.61 12.63 -5.65
C ASN A 286 -7.53 11.93 -4.63
N GLN A 287 -8.41 12.71 -3.99
CA GLN A 287 -9.18 12.27 -2.85
C GLN A 287 -9.97 10.98 -3.11
N ILE A 288 -9.89 10.03 -2.18
CA ILE A 288 -10.60 8.76 -2.24
C ILE A 288 -11.94 8.79 -1.49
N GLY A 289 -12.84 7.88 -1.88
CA GLY A 289 -14.00 7.49 -1.08
C GLY A 289 -13.62 6.76 0.22
N GLN A 290 -14.53 6.77 1.19
CA GLN A 290 -14.29 6.25 2.55
C GLN A 290 -14.11 4.73 2.63
N THR A 291 -14.62 3.99 1.65
CA THR A 291 -14.61 2.52 1.63
C THR A 291 -13.64 1.97 0.59
N CYS A 292 -12.65 2.79 0.20
CA CYS A 292 -11.71 2.45 -0.83
C CYS A 292 -10.82 1.27 -0.43
N SER A 293 -10.79 0.23 -1.26
CA SER A 293 -9.85 -0.88 -1.16
C SER A 293 -8.93 -0.95 -2.37
N PHE A 294 -7.68 -1.28 -2.11
CA PHE A 294 -6.68 -1.63 -3.11
C PHE A 294 -6.56 -3.15 -3.17
N GLU A 295 -6.71 -3.71 -4.37
CA GLU A 295 -6.75 -5.15 -4.59
C GLU A 295 -5.86 -5.56 -5.76
N PHE A 296 -5.27 -6.74 -5.66
CA PHE A 296 -4.49 -7.34 -6.74
C PHE A 296 -4.38 -8.86 -6.50
N TRP A 297 -4.15 -9.61 -7.56
CA TRP A 297 -3.86 -11.04 -7.49
C TRP A 297 -2.36 -11.28 -7.39
N TYR A 298 -1.96 -12.32 -6.65
CA TYR A 298 -0.55 -12.63 -6.50
C TYR A 298 -0.28 -14.13 -6.35
N GLN A 299 0.96 -14.53 -6.66
CA GLN A 299 1.54 -15.82 -6.24
C GLN A 299 2.92 -15.60 -5.62
N LEU A 300 3.25 -16.41 -4.62
CA LEU A 300 4.54 -16.41 -3.91
C LEU A 300 5.08 -17.84 -3.84
N TYR A 301 6.35 -18.02 -4.14
CA TYR A 301 7.00 -19.34 -4.09
C TYR A 301 8.41 -19.28 -3.51
N GLY A 302 8.83 -20.31 -2.74
CA GLY A 302 10.20 -20.51 -2.27
C GLY A 302 10.34 -20.66 -0.75
N PHE A 303 11.34 -21.43 -0.28
CA PHE A 303 11.52 -21.86 1.14
C PHE A 303 11.99 -20.76 2.13
N SER A 304 12.41 -19.60 1.64
CA SER A 304 12.85 -18.47 2.48
C SER A 304 12.39 -17.18 1.81
N VAL A 305 11.07 -17.00 1.88
CA VAL A 305 10.28 -16.22 0.92
C VAL A 305 10.59 -14.73 1.01
N SER A 306 10.51 -14.10 -0.16
CA SER A 306 10.53 -12.66 -0.36
C SER A 306 9.30 -12.01 0.29
N THR A 307 9.47 -10.79 0.83
CA THR A 307 8.39 -10.02 1.47
C THR A 307 7.75 -9.10 0.43
N LEU A 308 6.42 -8.99 0.43
CA LEU A 308 5.69 -8.05 -0.41
C LEU A 308 5.02 -6.99 0.47
N ASN A 309 5.48 -5.75 0.36
CA ASN A 309 4.98 -4.60 1.11
C ASN A 309 4.16 -3.69 0.19
N ILE A 310 3.11 -3.11 0.73
CA ILE A 310 2.26 -2.13 0.06
C ILE A 310 2.37 -0.84 0.87
N TYR A 311 2.79 0.26 0.26
CA TYR A 311 2.84 1.58 0.87
C TYR A 311 1.87 2.56 0.19
N ALA A 312 1.40 3.54 0.95
CA ALA A 312 0.78 4.74 0.43
C ALA A 312 1.71 5.93 0.69
N ARG A 313 2.05 6.66 -0.37
CA ARG A 313 2.88 7.86 -0.29
C ARG A 313 2.03 9.09 -0.57
N SER A 314 1.99 10.05 0.34
CA SER A 314 1.36 11.37 0.15
C SER A 314 2.33 12.46 0.60
N GLY A 315 2.71 13.34 -0.34
CA GLY A 315 3.79 14.30 -0.13
C GLY A 315 5.11 13.60 0.23
N SER A 316 5.72 13.99 1.35
CA SER A 316 6.95 13.37 1.88
C SER A 316 6.69 12.19 2.82
N THR A 317 5.42 11.88 3.09
CA THR A 317 5.04 10.84 4.06
C THR A 317 4.77 9.54 3.32
N GLU A 318 5.46 8.48 3.72
CA GLU A 318 5.24 7.13 3.22
C GLU A 318 4.75 6.24 4.37
N THR A 319 3.60 5.63 4.19
CA THR A 319 2.92 4.81 5.19
C THR A 319 2.84 3.37 4.68
N LEU A 320 3.36 2.41 5.43
CA LEU A 320 3.19 0.99 5.14
C LEU A 320 1.72 0.62 5.38
N ILE A 321 1.01 0.19 4.35
CA ILE A 321 -0.42 -0.16 4.36
C ILE A 321 -0.65 -1.65 4.59
N SER A 322 0.23 -2.50 4.07
CA SER A 322 0.11 -3.94 4.25
C SER A 322 1.45 -4.60 4.01
N THR A 323 1.69 -5.69 4.73
CA THR A 323 2.78 -6.63 4.44
C THR A 323 2.15 -8.00 4.24
N ILE A 324 2.34 -8.56 3.06
CA ILE A 324 1.99 -9.95 2.78
C ILE A 324 3.15 -10.80 3.30
N PRO A 325 2.89 -11.65 4.31
CA PRO A 325 3.94 -12.45 4.90
C PRO A 325 4.50 -13.43 3.88
N ALA A 326 5.78 -13.72 4.06
CA ALA A 326 6.57 -14.71 3.35
C ALA A 326 6.03 -16.14 3.58
N VAL A 327 4.87 -16.45 3.00
CA VAL A 327 4.24 -17.78 3.03
C VAL A 327 3.95 -18.18 1.59
N GLU A 328 4.37 -19.40 1.24
CA GLU A 328 4.17 -19.94 -0.10
C GLU A 328 2.67 -19.99 -0.47
N LYS A 329 2.36 -19.42 -1.63
CA LYS A 329 1.05 -19.30 -2.26
C LYS A 329 1.22 -19.53 -3.76
N THR A 330 1.23 -20.81 -4.16
CA THR A 330 1.39 -21.25 -5.55
C THR A 330 0.12 -21.16 -6.39
N GLN A 331 -0.99 -20.73 -5.79
CA GLN A 331 -2.23 -20.43 -6.50
C GLN A 331 -2.49 -18.93 -6.45
N TRP A 332 -3.03 -18.39 -7.54
CA TRP A 332 -3.50 -17.02 -7.61
C TRP A 332 -4.39 -16.73 -6.40
N THR A 333 -3.93 -15.79 -5.57
CA THR A 333 -4.60 -15.39 -4.34
C THR A 333 -4.91 -13.90 -4.43
N LEU A 334 -6.15 -13.52 -4.15
CA LEU A 334 -6.54 -12.11 -4.08
C LEU A 334 -6.01 -11.51 -2.78
N HIS A 335 -5.21 -10.46 -2.88
CA HIS A 335 -4.95 -9.56 -1.77
C HIS A 335 -5.92 -8.38 -1.87
N SER A 336 -6.52 -8.00 -0.74
CA SER A 336 -7.38 -6.82 -0.63
C SER A 336 -7.02 -6.11 0.67
N VAL A 337 -6.73 -4.81 0.57
CA VAL A 337 -6.44 -3.96 1.71
C VAL A 337 -7.23 -2.66 1.63
N THR A 338 -7.85 -2.27 2.75
CA THR A 338 -8.52 -0.98 2.88
C THR A 338 -7.48 0.13 2.98
N LEU A 339 -7.65 1.19 2.19
CA LEU A 339 -6.77 2.36 2.23
C LEU A 339 -7.19 3.34 3.36
N PRO A 340 -6.25 4.14 3.90
CA PRO A 340 -6.58 5.22 4.81
C PRO A 340 -7.57 6.20 4.18
N THR A 341 -8.64 6.53 4.89
CA THR A 341 -9.82 7.29 4.39
C THR A 341 -9.50 8.71 3.93
N CYS A 342 -8.37 9.26 4.38
CA CYS A 342 -7.98 10.65 4.15
C CYS A 342 -6.81 10.81 3.19
N LEU A 343 -6.52 9.79 2.38
CA LEU A 343 -5.52 9.93 1.33
C LEU A 343 -5.98 10.94 0.27
N ASN A 344 -5.09 11.87 -0.02
CA ASN A 344 -5.21 12.88 -1.05
C ASN A 344 -3.82 13.08 -1.68
N GLN A 345 -3.77 13.32 -2.99
CA GLN A 345 -2.52 13.45 -3.75
C GLN A 345 -1.51 12.36 -3.38
N PHE A 346 -1.91 11.11 -3.58
CA PHE A 346 -1.17 9.96 -3.10
C PHE A 346 -0.85 8.96 -4.21
N GLN A 347 0.11 8.09 -3.94
CA GLN A 347 0.49 6.96 -4.79
C GLN A 347 0.49 5.68 -3.95
N ILE A 348 0.22 4.55 -4.61
CA ILE A 348 0.46 3.22 -4.06
C ILE A 348 1.82 2.73 -4.56
N ILE A 349 2.60 2.13 -3.66
CA ILE A 349 3.89 1.54 -3.95
C ILE A 349 3.85 0.07 -3.57
N ILE A 350 4.16 -0.81 -4.52
CA ILE A 350 4.30 -2.24 -4.30
C ILE A 350 5.79 -2.56 -4.26
N GLU A 351 6.28 -2.98 -3.09
CA GLU A 351 7.68 -3.29 -2.85
C GLU A 351 7.87 -4.80 -2.68
N GLY A 352 8.61 -5.42 -3.59
CA GLY A 352 9.10 -6.79 -3.44
C GLY A 352 10.50 -6.77 -2.86
N ILE A 353 10.75 -7.52 -1.78
CA ILE A 353 12.06 -7.66 -1.13
C ILE A 353 12.58 -9.08 -1.30
N ARG A 354 13.81 -9.22 -1.78
CA ARG A 354 14.50 -10.48 -1.96
C ARG A 354 14.71 -11.22 -0.64
N GLY A 355 14.05 -12.38 -0.50
CA GLY A 355 14.29 -13.33 0.59
C GLY A 355 15.57 -14.17 0.40
N ALA A 356 15.87 -15.07 1.33
CA ALA A 356 17.12 -15.85 1.33
C ALA A 356 17.17 -17.01 0.31
N SER A 357 16.05 -17.35 -0.34
CA SER A 357 15.97 -18.53 -1.22
C SER A 357 16.25 -18.19 -2.68
N ASN A 358 17.33 -18.72 -3.24
CA ASN A 358 17.78 -18.46 -4.63
C ASN A 358 16.79 -18.82 -5.76
N THR A 359 15.65 -19.47 -5.45
CA THR A 359 14.65 -19.95 -6.43
C THR A 359 13.23 -19.45 -6.14
N SER A 360 13.08 -18.27 -5.52
CA SER A 360 11.76 -17.68 -5.27
C SER A 360 11.27 -16.80 -6.43
N TYR A 361 9.97 -16.57 -6.47
CA TYR A 361 9.38 -15.51 -7.29
C TYR A 361 8.23 -14.83 -6.55
N ILE A 362 7.97 -13.60 -6.95
CA ILE A 362 6.71 -12.91 -6.69
C ILE A 362 6.14 -12.55 -8.04
N VAL A 363 4.89 -12.90 -8.26
CA VAL A 363 4.12 -12.39 -9.40
C VAL A 363 2.88 -11.69 -8.89
N ILE A 364 2.49 -10.62 -9.58
CA ILE A 364 1.26 -9.87 -9.31
C ILE A 364 0.53 -9.63 -10.62
N ASP A 365 -0.80 -9.57 -10.54
CA ASP A 365 -1.67 -9.31 -11.68
C ASP A 365 -2.96 -8.61 -11.20
N ASP A 366 -3.75 -8.09 -12.15
CA ASP A 366 -5.11 -7.59 -11.92
C ASP A 366 -5.22 -6.57 -10.78
N ILE A 367 -4.40 -5.52 -10.86
CA ILE A 367 -4.47 -4.39 -9.94
C ILE A 367 -5.79 -3.67 -10.12
N ARG A 368 -6.49 -3.38 -9.02
CA ARG A 368 -7.71 -2.58 -9.03
C ARG A 368 -7.93 -1.80 -7.74
N PHE A 369 -8.55 -0.63 -7.88
CA PHE A 369 -9.12 0.12 -6.77
C PHE A 369 -10.65 -0.07 -6.78
N ASN A 370 -11.21 -0.44 -5.64
CA ASN A 370 -12.62 -0.76 -5.50
C ASN A 370 -13.29 0.16 -4.47
N ASN A 371 -14.50 0.66 -4.79
CA ASN A 371 -15.25 1.62 -3.98
C ASN A 371 -14.47 2.88 -3.57
N CYS A 372 -13.63 3.38 -4.48
CA CYS A 372 -12.77 4.55 -4.27
C CYS A 372 -13.34 5.85 -4.85
N GLU A 373 -14.46 5.77 -5.58
CA GLU A 373 -15.14 6.94 -6.16
C GLU A 373 -15.42 7.99 -5.08
N TYR A 374 -14.95 9.21 -5.32
CA TYR A 374 -15.21 10.31 -4.43
C TYR A 374 -16.68 10.78 -4.53
N PRO A 375 -17.46 10.76 -3.43
CA PRO A 375 -18.88 11.03 -3.51
C PRO A 375 -19.15 12.47 -3.98
N ARG A 376 -20.17 12.64 -4.82
CA ARG A 376 -20.56 13.97 -5.29
C ARG A 376 -21.01 14.86 -4.13
N PRO A 377 -20.74 16.17 -4.20
CA PRO A 377 -21.33 17.11 -3.27
C PRO A 377 -22.85 16.96 -3.29
N SER A 378 -23.46 16.73 -2.12
CA SER A 378 -24.90 16.61 -1.99
C SER A 378 -25.56 18.00 -1.91
N GLN A 379 -26.89 18.01 -1.99
CA GLN A 379 -27.73 19.20 -1.80
C GLN A 379 -27.39 19.97 -0.52
N PRO A 380 -27.69 21.29 -0.43
CA PRO A 380 -27.31 22.11 0.72
C PRO A 380 -27.67 21.46 2.06
N CYS A 381 -26.70 21.48 2.98
CA CYS A 381 -26.79 20.89 4.30
C CYS A 381 -28.08 21.30 5.01
N THR A 382 -28.81 20.34 5.58
CA THR A 382 -29.92 20.69 6.48
C THR A 382 -29.38 21.29 7.80
N ASN A 383 -30.22 21.91 8.62
CA ASN A 383 -29.78 22.55 9.88
C ASN A 383 -29.11 21.57 10.87
N ASP A 384 -29.34 20.28 10.68
CA ASP A 384 -28.75 19.21 11.46
C ASP A 384 -27.53 18.59 10.76
N GLU A 385 -26.90 19.23 9.76
CA GLU A 385 -25.81 18.66 8.95
C GLU A 385 -24.50 19.48 9.00
N PHE A 386 -23.35 18.83 9.28
CA PHE A 386 -22.04 19.49 9.36
C PHE A 386 -21.30 19.35 8.03
N ARG A 387 -20.71 20.44 7.57
CA ARG A 387 -19.90 20.47 6.34
C ARG A 387 -18.42 20.62 6.70
N CYS A 388 -17.59 19.72 6.18
CA CYS A 388 -16.13 19.84 6.31
C CYS A 388 -15.65 21.13 5.62
N ASN A 389 -14.62 21.79 6.16
CA ASN A 389 -14.08 23.00 5.52
C ASN A 389 -13.35 22.64 4.20
N SER A 390 -12.77 21.45 4.15
CA SER A 390 -12.14 20.82 2.99
C SER A 390 -12.25 19.31 3.15
N PHE A 391 -12.44 18.58 2.03
CA PHE A 391 -12.49 17.12 2.00
C PHE A 391 -13.73 16.53 2.71
N ASN A 392 -14.85 16.42 1.98
CA ASN A 392 -16.08 15.83 2.50
C ASN A 392 -15.90 14.32 2.72
N SER A 393 -15.96 13.94 3.98
CA SER A 393 -15.92 12.56 4.45
C SER A 393 -16.69 12.49 5.76
N ASN A 394 -17.15 11.30 6.13
CA ASN A 394 -17.78 11.05 7.41
C ASN A 394 -16.81 11.44 8.54
N ASP A 395 -15.49 11.39 8.33
CA ASP A 395 -14.42 12.07 9.13
C ASP A 395 -13.87 13.22 8.32
N CYS A 396 -13.96 14.46 8.80
CA CYS A 396 -13.38 15.53 8.00
C CYS A 396 -11.87 15.40 8.07
N CYS A 397 -11.24 15.10 6.93
CA CYS A 397 -9.81 14.86 6.86
C CYS A 397 -8.97 16.10 7.19
N ASP A 398 -9.59 17.27 7.18
CA ASP A 398 -9.02 18.56 7.58
C ASP A 398 -9.19 18.86 9.08
N LYS A 399 -9.74 17.93 9.86
CA LYS A 399 -10.04 18.03 11.29
C LYS A 399 -11.05 19.13 11.67
N SER A 400 -11.88 19.55 10.71
CA SER A 400 -12.84 20.63 10.94
C SER A 400 -13.97 20.24 11.89
N ASP A 401 -14.31 18.94 12.00
CA ASP A 401 -15.31 18.47 12.97
C ASP A 401 -14.77 18.22 14.38
N GLU A 402 -13.45 18.23 14.56
CA GLU A 402 -12.77 18.02 15.85
C GLU A 402 -12.23 19.32 16.45
N THR A 403 -12.59 20.48 15.91
CA THR A 403 -12.11 21.75 16.46
C THR A 403 -12.65 21.98 17.88
N GLN A 404 -11.90 22.74 18.68
CA GLN A 404 -12.31 23.11 20.05
C GLN A 404 -13.69 23.80 20.08
N ALA A 405 -14.05 24.53 19.03
CA ALA A 405 -15.36 25.17 18.91
C ALA A 405 -16.48 24.13 18.70
N THR A 406 -16.23 23.08 17.92
CA THR A 406 -17.19 22.01 17.61
C THR A 406 -17.33 21.00 18.75
N CYS A 407 -16.22 20.62 19.39
CA CYS A 407 -16.17 19.58 20.43
C CYS A 407 -16.08 20.15 21.86
N ASN A 408 -16.52 21.39 22.07
CA ASN A 408 -16.45 22.01 23.39
C ASN A 408 -17.17 21.17 24.45
N GLY A 409 -16.47 20.86 25.54
CA GLY A 409 -16.99 20.06 26.66
C GLY A 409 -16.87 18.55 26.48
N TYR A 410 -16.45 18.03 25.33
CA TYR A 410 -16.12 16.62 25.18
C TYR A 410 -14.75 16.34 25.80
N TYR A 411 -14.62 15.17 26.43
CA TYR A 411 -13.31 14.64 26.77
C TYR A 411 -12.79 13.81 25.60
N GLN A 412 -11.57 14.07 25.15
CA GLN A 412 -10.97 13.38 24.00
C GLN A 412 -9.57 12.89 24.36
N CYS A 413 -9.29 11.64 24.01
CA CYS A 413 -7.97 11.04 24.14
C CYS A 413 -7.62 10.25 22.90
N ASN A 414 -6.72 10.82 22.10
CA ASN A 414 -6.20 10.26 20.86
C ASN A 414 -4.82 9.62 21.02
N PHE A 415 -4.36 9.46 22.28
CA PHE A 415 -3.10 8.82 22.66
C PHE A 415 -1.78 9.42 22.16
N GLU A 416 -1.81 10.44 21.30
CA GLU A 416 -0.60 11.08 20.73
C GLU A 416 0.31 11.73 21.78
N ASN A 417 -0.27 12.18 22.90
CA ASN A 417 0.45 12.83 23.99
C ASN A 417 0.35 12.04 25.31
N GLY A 418 0.15 10.72 25.22
CA GLY A 418 0.02 9.83 26.37
C GLY A 418 -1.42 9.41 26.68
N LEU A 419 -1.67 8.90 27.89
CA LEU A 419 -2.91 8.19 28.21
C LEU A 419 -4.10 9.09 28.59
N CYS A 420 -3.96 10.42 28.60
CA CYS A 420 -5.00 11.39 28.99
C CYS A 420 -5.81 10.90 30.21
N GLY A 421 -5.19 10.89 31.39
CA GLY A 421 -5.84 10.48 32.64
C GLY A 421 -6.14 8.98 32.80
N PHE A 422 -6.17 8.19 31.71
CA PHE A 422 -6.31 6.74 31.79
C PHE A 422 -5.07 6.11 32.43
N LYS A 423 -5.29 5.04 33.20
CA LYS A 423 -4.25 4.31 33.91
C LYS A 423 -4.33 2.83 33.54
N THR A 424 -3.21 2.25 33.11
CA THR A 424 -3.08 0.80 33.01
C THR A 424 -3.10 0.22 34.43
N LEU A 425 -4.00 -0.72 34.69
CA LEU A 425 -4.18 -1.28 36.02
C LEU A 425 -3.40 -2.58 36.17
N ASN A 426 -2.57 -2.68 37.21
CA ASN A 426 -1.78 -3.87 37.53
C ASN A 426 -2.59 -4.97 38.24
N GLU A 427 -3.91 -4.98 38.05
CA GLU A 427 -4.83 -5.98 38.60
C GLU A 427 -4.94 -7.22 37.71
N THR A 428 -4.40 -7.13 36.49
CA THR A 428 -4.52 -8.12 35.43
C THR A 428 -3.16 -8.62 34.99
N ARG A 429 -3.13 -9.78 34.33
CA ARG A 429 -1.87 -10.42 33.90
C ARG A 429 -1.24 -9.75 32.68
N LEU A 430 -2.04 -9.09 31.85
CA LEU A 430 -1.59 -8.31 30.69
C LEU A 430 -1.83 -6.83 30.94
N ASN A 431 -1.19 -5.99 30.12
CA ASN A 431 -1.25 -4.55 30.20
C ASN A 431 -1.63 -3.95 28.84
N TRP A 432 -2.38 -2.85 28.87
CA TRP A 432 -2.48 -1.95 27.73
C TRP A 432 -1.17 -1.17 27.61
N ILE A 433 -0.58 -1.20 26.41
CA ILE A 433 0.67 -0.55 26.09
C ILE A 433 0.46 0.46 24.96
N LEU A 434 1.03 1.65 25.13
CA LEU A 434 1.10 2.65 24.08
C LEU A 434 2.12 2.20 23.02
N THR A 435 1.69 2.14 21.76
CA THR A 435 2.52 1.64 20.67
C THR A 435 2.25 2.41 19.37
N ARG A 436 3.09 2.13 18.37
CA ARG A 436 3.02 2.67 17.01
C ARG A 436 3.25 1.56 15.99
N SER A 437 2.78 1.76 14.76
CA SER A 437 2.95 0.80 13.67
C SER A 437 4.39 0.74 13.15
N ASP A 438 5.16 1.82 13.29
CA ASP A 438 6.58 1.89 12.92
C ASP A 438 7.54 1.25 13.94
N SER A 439 7.01 0.83 15.10
CA SER A 439 7.80 0.21 16.17
C SER A 439 7.77 -1.32 16.05
N ASP A 440 8.93 -1.95 15.80
CA ASP A 440 9.13 -3.40 15.64
C ASP A 440 8.28 -4.11 14.55
N ILE A 441 8.84 -5.15 13.92
CA ILE A 441 8.14 -5.95 12.91
C ILE A 441 7.16 -6.91 13.60
N ASP A 442 6.01 -6.40 14.05
CA ASP A 442 4.88 -7.20 14.52
C ASP A 442 3.75 -7.18 13.48
N TYR A 443 3.60 -8.27 12.73
CA TYR A 443 2.56 -8.48 11.71
C TYR A 443 1.11 -8.42 12.25
N ASN A 444 0.92 -8.24 13.57
CA ASN A 444 -0.39 -8.09 14.20
C ASN A 444 -0.77 -6.64 14.51
N LYS A 445 0.16 -5.69 14.34
CA LYS A 445 -0.12 -4.26 14.43
C LYS A 445 -0.90 -3.80 13.20
N PRO A 446 -1.76 -2.78 13.34
CA PRO A 446 -2.33 -2.14 12.17
C PRO A 446 -1.21 -1.42 11.41
N PRO A 447 -1.33 -1.26 10.09
CA PRO A 447 -0.40 -0.48 9.28
C PRO A 447 -0.31 1.00 9.69
N TYR A 448 -1.40 1.55 10.22
CA TYR A 448 -1.54 2.93 10.65
C TYR A 448 -2.53 3.05 11.83
N ASP A 449 -2.38 4.11 12.61
CA ASP A 449 -3.31 4.48 13.69
C ASP A 449 -4.62 5.08 13.14
N HIS A 450 -5.63 5.25 13.99
CA HIS A 450 -6.90 5.86 13.57
C HIS A 450 -6.81 7.39 13.52
N THR A 451 -6.13 8.01 14.50
CA THR A 451 -6.06 9.47 14.68
C THR A 451 -5.36 10.19 13.53
N THR A 452 -4.11 9.78 13.25
CA THR A 452 -3.24 10.43 12.26
C THR A 452 -3.28 9.73 10.92
N GLN A 453 -3.78 8.49 10.87
CA GLN A 453 -3.76 7.64 9.68
C GLN A 453 -2.33 7.44 9.16
N THR A 454 -1.35 7.42 10.06
CA THR A 454 0.07 7.23 9.73
C THR A 454 0.67 6.10 10.55
N SER A 455 1.84 5.60 10.12
CA SER A 455 2.56 4.58 10.89
C SER A 455 3.18 5.10 12.20
N LYS A 456 3.23 6.43 12.37
CA LYS A 456 3.83 7.12 13.52
C LYS A 456 2.84 7.53 14.59
N GLY A 457 1.54 7.48 14.30
CA GLY A 457 0.51 7.77 15.30
C GLY A 457 0.45 6.68 16.36
N HIS A 458 -0.09 7.05 17.52
CA HIS A 458 -0.09 6.25 18.73
C HIS A 458 -1.47 5.65 18.97
N TYR A 459 -1.48 4.38 19.36
CA TYR A 459 -2.70 3.68 19.80
C TYR A 459 -2.34 2.71 20.92
N LEU A 460 -3.35 2.16 21.59
CA LEU A 460 -3.16 1.15 22.62
C LEU A 460 -3.29 -0.26 22.06
N SER A 461 -2.36 -1.13 22.45
CA SER A 461 -2.41 -2.57 22.17
C SER A 461 -2.21 -3.38 23.45
N ILE A 462 -2.55 -4.66 23.41
CA ILE A 462 -2.34 -5.58 24.54
C ILE A 462 -0.92 -6.13 24.52
N SER A 463 -0.22 -6.06 25.65
CA SER A 463 1.11 -6.65 25.82
C SER A 463 1.07 -8.17 25.62
N LYS A 464 1.82 -8.70 24.66
CA LYS A 464 1.95 -10.15 24.43
C LYS A 464 3.17 -10.68 25.19
N MET A 465 2.95 -11.37 26.31
CA MET A 465 4.02 -12.12 26.99
C MET A 465 4.13 -13.53 26.41
N LEU A 466 5.34 -14.10 26.33
CA LEU A 466 5.61 -15.44 25.75
C LEU A 466 4.87 -16.60 26.42
N ASN A 467 4.22 -16.39 27.57
CA ASN A 467 3.50 -17.40 28.36
C ASN A 467 2.03 -17.02 28.66
N PHE A 468 1.38 -16.24 27.81
CA PHE A 468 -0.03 -15.89 28.03
C PHE A 468 -0.98 -17.08 27.87
N GLN A 469 -1.98 -17.16 28.75
CA GLN A 469 -2.99 -18.21 28.77
C GLN A 469 -4.34 -17.64 28.31
N GLU A 470 -5.21 -18.52 27.84
CA GLU A 470 -6.59 -18.16 27.51
C GLU A 470 -7.32 -17.66 28.77
N GLY A 471 -7.90 -16.46 28.69
CA GLY A 471 -8.52 -15.79 29.84
C GLY A 471 -7.64 -14.71 30.48
N ASP A 472 -6.37 -14.60 30.09
CA ASP A 472 -5.55 -13.43 30.42
C ASP A 472 -6.15 -12.17 29.80
N ASN A 473 -6.24 -11.10 30.60
CA ASN A 473 -6.82 -9.83 30.24
C ASN A 473 -5.92 -8.65 30.63
N ALA A 474 -6.29 -7.45 30.18
CA ALA A 474 -5.72 -6.17 30.58
C ALA A 474 -6.85 -5.18 30.91
N PHE A 475 -6.71 -4.40 31.98
CA PHE A 475 -7.61 -3.28 32.27
C PHE A 475 -6.95 -1.91 32.05
N LEU A 476 -7.67 -1.03 31.37
CA LEU A 476 -7.41 0.40 31.31
C LEU A 476 -8.51 1.13 32.07
N GLY A 477 -8.15 1.92 33.08
CA GLY A 477 -9.11 2.56 33.99
C GLY A 477 -9.14 4.08 33.88
N LEU A 478 -10.33 4.67 34.01
CA LEU A 478 -10.54 6.11 34.18
C LEU A 478 -11.58 6.37 35.28
N THR A 479 -11.26 7.24 36.23
CA THR A 479 -12.16 7.60 37.33
C THR A 479 -13.05 8.78 36.95
N LEU A 480 -14.35 8.64 37.19
CA LEU A 480 -15.35 9.67 36.95
C LEU A 480 -16.00 10.08 38.27
N LYS A 481 -16.18 11.39 38.44
CA LYS A 481 -16.91 11.98 39.56
C LYS A 481 -18.41 11.77 39.43
N SER A 482 -18.96 11.96 38.23
CA SER A 482 -20.38 11.71 37.99
C SER A 482 -20.71 11.50 36.52
N SER A 483 -21.83 10.81 36.27
CA SER A 483 -22.48 10.69 34.96
C SER A 483 -23.96 11.03 35.12
N VAL A 484 -24.48 11.79 34.16
CA VAL A 484 -25.92 12.11 34.06
C VAL A 484 -26.51 11.54 32.76
N GLN A 485 -27.84 11.58 32.61
CA GLN A 485 -28.52 11.15 31.40
C GLN A 485 -27.85 11.70 30.14
N GLY A 486 -27.43 10.80 29.25
CA GLY A 486 -26.72 11.15 28.00
C GLY A 486 -25.20 10.99 28.06
N CYS A 487 -24.62 10.60 29.20
CA CYS A 487 -23.20 10.23 29.28
C CYS A 487 -22.91 8.98 28.43
N LYS A 488 -22.02 9.13 27.44
CA LYS A 488 -21.59 8.04 26.54
C LYS A 488 -20.07 8.00 26.47
N LEU A 489 -19.54 6.78 26.51
CA LEU A 489 -18.16 6.45 26.18
C LEU A 489 -18.10 5.97 24.73
N ARG A 490 -17.15 6.49 23.97
CA ARG A 490 -16.91 6.06 22.59
C ARG A 490 -15.48 5.61 22.43
N ILE A 491 -15.30 4.54 21.67
CA ILE A 491 -13.99 3.92 21.47
C ILE A 491 -13.90 3.46 20.02
N TRP A 492 -12.81 3.82 19.34
CA TRP A 492 -12.41 3.15 18.12
C TRP A 492 -11.58 1.92 18.44
N TYR A 493 -11.90 0.80 17.82
CA TYR A 493 -11.24 -0.47 18.10
C TYR A 493 -11.06 -1.30 16.84
N ARG A 494 -10.04 -2.16 16.87
CA ARG A 494 -9.76 -3.13 15.82
C ARG A 494 -9.47 -4.48 16.47
N LEU A 495 -10.12 -5.52 15.96
CA LEU A 495 -9.99 -6.90 16.46
C LEU A 495 -9.45 -7.78 15.34
N LYS A 496 -8.35 -8.49 15.55
CA LYS A 496 -7.86 -9.51 14.63
C LYS A 496 -7.86 -10.85 15.37
N GLY A 497 -8.53 -11.87 14.82
CA GLY A 497 -8.50 -13.23 15.38
C GLY A 497 -9.82 -13.98 15.26
N GLU A 498 -9.76 -15.31 15.11
CA GLU A 498 -10.96 -16.17 15.12
C GLU A 498 -11.60 -16.15 16.51
N ASN A 499 -12.63 -15.33 16.70
CA ASN A 499 -13.57 -15.29 17.84
C ASN A 499 -12.98 -15.19 19.26
N SER A 500 -11.67 -14.98 19.38
CA SER A 500 -10.97 -15.13 20.66
C SER A 500 -10.44 -13.82 21.24
N ALA A 501 -10.43 -12.73 20.48
CA ALA A 501 -10.19 -11.38 21.02
C ALA A 501 -11.50 -10.79 21.55
N LEU A 502 -11.47 -10.26 22.78
CA LEU A 502 -12.61 -9.68 23.49
C LEU A 502 -12.28 -8.23 23.85
N LEU A 503 -13.18 -7.32 23.50
CA LEU A 503 -13.24 -5.97 24.06
C LEU A 503 -14.49 -5.87 24.93
N ALA A 504 -14.34 -5.43 26.18
CA ALA A 504 -15.46 -5.19 27.09
C ALA A 504 -15.30 -3.88 27.85
N VAL A 505 -16.44 -3.28 28.22
CA VAL A 505 -16.49 -2.06 29.04
C VAL A 505 -17.25 -2.38 30.31
N TRP A 506 -16.61 -2.08 31.45
CA TRP A 506 -17.14 -2.32 32.78
C TRP A 506 -17.17 -1.05 33.61
N THR A 507 -17.97 -1.06 34.67
CA THR A 507 -17.91 -0.06 35.72
C THR A 507 -17.77 -0.70 37.10
N ARG A 508 -17.15 0.03 38.03
CA ARG A 508 -17.07 -0.33 39.46
C ARG A 508 -17.15 0.89 40.36
N LYS A 509 -17.60 0.68 41.60
CA LYS A 509 -17.63 1.70 42.67
C LYS A 509 -16.50 1.57 43.69
N GLU A 510 -15.88 0.39 43.78
CA GLU A 510 -14.83 0.07 44.73
C GLU A 510 -13.70 -0.68 44.00
N ILE A 511 -12.44 -0.38 44.33
CA ILE A 511 -11.27 -1.09 43.78
C ILE A 511 -11.30 -2.53 44.30
N GLY A 512 -11.21 -3.51 43.39
CA GLY A 512 -11.38 -4.94 43.70
C GLY A 512 -12.83 -5.36 44.01
N GLY A 513 -13.81 -4.45 43.88
CA GLY A 513 -15.22 -4.73 44.09
C GLY A 513 -15.91 -5.37 42.88
N LYS A 514 -17.24 -5.48 42.95
CA LYS A 514 -18.07 -6.06 41.87
C LYS A 514 -18.01 -5.20 40.60
N LEU A 515 -17.76 -5.86 39.47
CA LEU A 515 -17.80 -5.26 38.14
C LEU A 515 -19.20 -5.36 37.52
N PHE A 516 -19.63 -4.32 36.81
CA PHE A 516 -20.87 -4.27 36.05
C PHE A 516 -20.58 -4.14 34.56
N ASN A 517 -21.00 -5.13 33.75
CA ASN A 517 -20.79 -5.11 32.30
C ASN A 517 -21.72 -4.07 31.66
N LEU A 518 -21.17 -3.19 30.84
CA LEU A 518 -21.93 -2.27 30.00
C LEU A 518 -21.91 -2.68 28.54
N PHE A 519 -20.82 -3.29 28.09
CA PHE A 519 -20.64 -3.70 26.71
C PHE A 519 -19.64 -4.85 26.62
N ASN A 520 -19.82 -5.73 25.64
CA ASN A 520 -18.80 -6.67 25.21
C ASN A 520 -18.98 -7.00 23.72
N THR A 521 -17.87 -7.24 23.02
CA THR A 521 -17.88 -7.70 21.63
C THR A 521 -16.73 -8.67 21.38
N ARG A 522 -16.98 -9.64 20.51
CA ARG A 522 -15.99 -10.58 19.97
C ARG A 522 -16.08 -10.59 18.45
N GLY A 523 -14.99 -10.94 17.78
CA GLY A 523 -14.97 -11.12 16.32
C GLY A 523 -13.63 -10.75 15.70
N SER A 524 -13.61 -10.74 14.38
CA SER A 524 -12.47 -10.32 13.57
C SER A 524 -12.90 -9.20 12.62
N SER A 525 -12.23 -8.06 12.68
CA SER A 525 -12.37 -6.88 11.83
C SER A 525 -10.99 -6.29 11.57
N LEU A 526 -10.53 -6.36 10.32
CA LEU A 526 -9.26 -5.75 9.93
C LEU A 526 -9.34 -4.23 9.79
N THR A 527 -10.55 -3.66 9.80
CA THR A 527 -10.80 -2.22 9.80
C THR A 527 -11.15 -1.72 11.21
N TRP A 528 -10.87 -0.45 11.46
CA TRP A 528 -11.31 0.27 12.66
C TRP A 528 -12.84 0.36 12.71
N LYS A 529 -13.41 0.07 13.88
CA LYS A 529 -14.84 0.18 14.16
C LYS A 529 -15.05 1.06 15.39
N ARG A 530 -16.17 1.76 15.43
CA ARG A 530 -16.57 2.56 16.59
C ARG A 530 -17.64 1.85 17.40
N ILE A 531 -17.55 1.94 18.71
CA ILE A 531 -18.62 1.60 19.64
C ILE A 531 -19.05 2.82 20.44
N ASP A 532 -20.35 2.90 20.74
CA ASP A 532 -20.94 3.92 21.59
C ASP A 532 -21.60 3.22 22.80
N VAL A 533 -21.00 3.36 23.99
CA VAL A 533 -21.46 2.73 25.23
C VAL A 533 -22.14 3.77 26.12
N THR A 534 -23.42 3.55 26.44
CA THR A 534 -24.17 4.44 27.33
C THR A 534 -23.82 4.13 28.78
N ILE A 535 -23.43 5.15 29.54
CA ILE A 535 -23.07 5.03 30.95
C ILE A 535 -24.29 5.38 31.81
N PRO A 536 -24.71 4.51 32.76
CA PRO A 536 -25.79 4.81 33.69
C PRO A 536 -25.47 6.02 34.59
N GLU A 537 -26.49 6.65 35.16
CA GLU A 537 -26.31 7.75 36.11
C GLU A 537 -25.67 7.25 37.42
N MET A 538 -24.45 7.70 37.69
CA MET A 538 -23.66 7.25 38.82
C MET A 538 -22.75 8.37 39.33
N THR A 539 -22.27 8.23 40.56
CA THR A 539 -21.29 9.13 41.17
C THR A 539 -20.13 8.33 41.71
N ASN A 540 -18.92 8.89 41.65
CA ASN A 540 -17.67 8.31 42.15
C ASN A 540 -17.52 6.85 41.72
N PHE A 541 -17.18 6.66 40.45
CA PHE A 541 -17.02 5.33 39.87
C PHE A 541 -15.84 5.31 38.90
N GLN A 542 -15.43 4.11 38.51
CA GLN A 542 -14.37 3.93 37.53
C GLN A 542 -14.91 3.15 36.35
N ILE A 543 -14.61 3.63 35.14
CA ILE A 543 -14.79 2.91 33.90
C ILE A 543 -13.55 2.05 33.67
N LEU A 544 -13.74 0.81 33.26
CA LEU A 544 -12.68 -0.13 32.92
C LEU A 544 -12.89 -0.62 31.50
N ILE A 545 -11.86 -0.48 30.67
CA ILE A 545 -11.81 -1.05 29.33
C ILE A 545 -10.96 -2.32 29.42
N GLU A 546 -11.61 -3.45 29.22
CA GLU A 546 -11.00 -4.77 29.24
C GLU A 546 -10.62 -5.20 27.84
N GLY A 547 -9.37 -5.64 27.69
CA GLY A 547 -8.94 -6.38 26.52
C GLY A 547 -8.45 -7.76 26.89
N ALA A 548 -8.99 -8.79 26.23
CA ALA A 548 -8.56 -10.17 26.40
C ALA A 548 -8.21 -10.80 25.05
N LEU A 549 -7.12 -11.58 25.02
CA LEU A 549 -6.64 -12.30 23.83
C LEU A 549 -6.76 -13.80 24.04
N GLY A 550 -7.24 -14.53 23.03
CA GLY A 550 -7.15 -16.00 23.02
C GLY A 550 -5.79 -16.51 22.58
N ARG A 551 -5.58 -17.84 22.67
CA ARG A 551 -4.29 -18.54 22.56
C ARG A 551 -3.47 -18.29 21.28
N SER A 552 -4.08 -17.76 20.23
CA SER A 552 -3.35 -17.51 18.98
C SER A 552 -2.47 -16.27 19.12
N MET A 553 -1.17 -16.44 18.83
CA MET A 553 -0.21 -15.34 18.75
C MET A 553 -0.55 -14.32 17.65
N PHE A 554 -1.40 -14.71 16.68
CA PHE A 554 -1.89 -13.84 15.60
C PHE A 554 -3.07 -12.96 16.00
N ASN A 555 -3.63 -13.17 17.20
CA ASN A 555 -4.70 -12.32 17.69
C ASN A 555 -4.15 -10.93 18.03
N SER A 556 -4.90 -9.87 17.70
CA SER A 556 -4.63 -8.53 18.22
C SER A 556 -5.94 -7.82 18.59
N LEU A 557 -5.84 -7.02 19.63
CA LEU A 557 -6.86 -6.08 20.05
C LEU A 557 -6.18 -4.74 20.22
N LEU A 558 -6.74 -3.75 19.55
CA LEU A 558 -6.22 -2.41 19.44
C LEU A 558 -7.37 -1.45 19.73
N ILE A 559 -7.09 -0.39 20.48
CA ILE A 559 -8.03 0.71 20.69
C ILE A 559 -7.33 2.04 20.43
N ASP A 560 -8.09 2.99 19.91
CA ASP A 560 -7.65 4.34 19.62
C ASP A 560 -8.84 5.30 19.83
N ASP A 561 -8.59 6.61 19.84
CA ASP A 561 -9.60 7.67 19.87
C ASP A 561 -10.76 7.41 20.85
N ILE A 562 -10.49 7.62 22.14
CA ILE A 562 -11.51 7.55 23.19
C ILE A 562 -12.14 8.92 23.38
N SER A 563 -13.47 8.97 23.42
CA SER A 563 -14.18 10.19 23.83
C SER A 563 -15.31 9.94 24.82
N LEU A 564 -15.55 10.94 25.68
CA LEU A 564 -16.71 11.01 26.55
C LEU A 564 -17.52 12.25 26.22
N THR A 565 -18.85 12.10 26.23
CA THR A 565 -19.76 13.23 26.06
C THR A 565 -19.69 14.19 27.27
N PRO A 566 -20.11 15.47 27.11
CA PRO A 566 -20.05 16.47 28.18
C PRO A 566 -20.84 16.12 29.45
N GLN A 567 -21.78 15.16 29.36
CA GLN A 567 -22.54 14.63 30.48
C GLN A 567 -21.72 13.72 31.41
N CYS A 568 -20.47 13.43 31.07
CA CYS A 568 -19.54 12.65 31.88
C CYS A 568 -18.54 13.60 32.57
N SER A 569 -18.57 13.68 33.89
CA SER A 569 -17.65 14.52 34.68
C SER A 569 -16.50 13.68 35.23
N ILE A 570 -15.29 14.04 34.81
CA ILE A 570 -14.03 13.37 35.16
C ILE A 570 -13.39 14.07 36.37
N ASP A 571 -12.73 13.29 37.21
CA ASP A 571 -11.92 13.78 38.32
C ASP A 571 -10.71 12.87 38.49
N GLU A 572 -9.53 13.35 38.11
CA GLU A 572 -8.29 12.56 38.09
C GLU A 572 -7.68 12.33 39.48
N GLU A 573 -8.04 13.18 40.45
CA GLU A 573 -7.57 13.10 41.84
C GLU A 573 -8.48 12.21 42.70
N LEU A 574 -9.69 11.91 42.22
CA LEU A 574 -10.63 11.05 42.92
C LEU A 574 -10.11 9.61 43.01
N SER A 575 -9.91 9.13 44.25
CA SER A 575 -9.61 7.72 44.53
C SER A 575 -10.86 7.00 45.04
N LEU A 576 -11.19 5.86 44.43
CA LEU A 576 -12.25 4.99 44.94
C LEU A 576 -11.79 4.21 46.18
N PRO A 577 -12.71 3.87 47.11
CA PRO A 577 -12.40 3.01 48.23
C PRO A 577 -12.06 1.57 47.76
N PHE A 578 -11.25 0.85 48.54
CA PHE A 578 -10.99 -0.57 48.33
C PHE A 578 -12.14 -1.40 48.90
N ALA A 579 -12.52 -2.47 48.19
CA ALA A 579 -13.53 -3.41 48.68
C ALA A 579 -13.05 -4.10 49.97
N SER A 580 -13.92 -4.20 50.97
CA SER A 580 -13.61 -4.88 52.22
C SER A 580 -13.34 -6.37 51.98
N THR A 581 -12.13 -6.85 52.26
CA THR A 581 -11.85 -8.28 52.29
C THR A 581 -12.58 -8.89 53.49
N THR A 582 -13.67 -9.61 53.27
CA THR A 582 -14.18 -10.57 54.27
C THR A 582 -13.12 -11.64 54.45
N SER A 583 -12.25 -11.48 55.45
CA SER A 583 -11.38 -12.55 55.93
C SER A 583 -12.27 -13.68 56.44
N ILE A 584 -12.36 -14.77 55.69
CA ILE A 584 -12.83 -16.03 56.26
C ILE A 584 -11.80 -16.40 57.33
N PRO A 585 -12.18 -16.64 58.60
CA PRO A 585 -11.24 -17.08 59.61
C PRO A 585 -10.67 -18.43 59.16
N LEU A 586 -9.34 -18.52 59.08
CA LEU A 586 -8.63 -19.80 58.99
C LEU A 586 -8.98 -20.59 60.26
N THR A 587 -9.88 -21.56 60.14
CA THR A 587 -10.01 -22.63 61.12
C THR A 587 -8.80 -23.54 60.95
N SER A 588 -8.04 -23.63 62.03
CA SER A 588 -6.85 -24.46 62.20
C SER A 588 -7.09 -25.91 61.80
N SER A 589 -6.09 -26.45 61.11
CA SER A 589 -5.83 -27.86 60.89
C SER A 589 -5.97 -28.70 62.16
N ASP A 590 -6.67 -29.82 62.06
CA ASP A 590 -6.23 -31.08 62.66
C ASP A 590 -6.83 -32.26 61.87
N ASP A 591 -5.93 -33.17 61.49
CA ASP A 591 -6.11 -34.61 61.33
C ASP A 591 -7.01 -35.15 60.20
N PHE A 592 -6.40 -35.71 59.14
CA PHE A 592 -6.41 -37.16 58.92
C PHE A 592 -5.47 -37.57 57.77
N SER A 593 -4.82 -38.70 58.01
CA SER A 593 -3.71 -39.34 57.32
C SER A 593 -3.99 -39.90 55.92
N GLU A 594 -2.89 -40.08 55.18
CA GLU A 594 -2.71 -40.77 53.90
C GLU A 594 -3.39 -42.14 53.81
N GLU A 595 -3.86 -42.49 52.60
CA GLU A 595 -3.50 -43.79 52.00
C GLU A 595 -3.58 -43.72 50.46
N PHE A 596 -2.46 -44.08 49.83
CA PHE A 596 -2.31 -44.29 48.39
C PHE A 596 -2.93 -45.63 47.99
N THR A 597 -3.66 -45.68 46.87
CA THR A 597 -3.61 -46.88 46.02
C THR A 597 -3.91 -46.57 44.56
N THR A 598 -2.94 -46.94 43.73
CA THR A 598 -2.93 -47.02 42.27
C THR A 598 -3.98 -47.99 41.72
N VAL A 599 -4.68 -47.61 40.64
CA VAL A 599 -5.16 -48.56 39.63
C VAL A 599 -4.94 -47.97 38.24
N THR A 600 -4.09 -48.64 37.47
CA THR A 600 -3.75 -48.36 36.08
C THR A 600 -4.67 -49.14 35.14
N THR A 601 -4.99 -48.50 34.00
CA THR A 601 -5.32 -49.04 32.67
C THR A 601 -6.55 -49.94 32.48
N THR A 602 -7.44 -49.51 31.58
CA THR A 602 -7.54 -50.13 30.24
C THR A 602 -8.27 -49.20 29.26
N VAL A 603 -7.68 -49.06 28.08
CA VAL A 603 -8.20 -48.37 26.90
C VAL A 603 -8.87 -49.43 26.04
N GLU A 604 -10.13 -49.23 25.67
CA GLU A 604 -10.74 -49.91 24.52
C GLU A 604 -11.28 -48.86 23.55
N GLN A 605 -10.65 -48.80 22.38
CA GLN A 605 -11.15 -48.15 21.18
C GLN A 605 -12.15 -49.09 20.49
N THR A 606 -13.26 -48.53 20.02
CA THR A 606 -14.00 -49.09 18.88
C THR A 606 -14.33 -47.97 17.90
N GLU A 607 -13.93 -48.17 16.65
CA GLU A 607 -14.11 -47.32 15.47
C GLU A 607 -15.48 -47.54 14.79
N ASN A 608 -15.98 -46.47 14.13
CA ASN A 608 -16.73 -46.36 12.85
C ASN A 608 -17.98 -47.25 12.60
N ASP A 609 -19.04 -46.86 11.89
CA ASP A 609 -19.11 -46.11 10.64
C ASP A 609 -20.57 -45.67 10.28
N GLN A 610 -20.67 -44.57 9.51
CA GLN A 610 -21.63 -44.20 8.43
C GLN A 610 -23.17 -43.98 8.57
N LYS A 611 -23.54 -42.78 8.04
CA LYS A 611 -24.60 -42.42 7.03
C LYS A 611 -26.10 -42.52 7.34
N GLU A 612 -26.81 -41.38 7.24
CA GLU A 612 -27.54 -40.85 6.05
C GLU A 612 -28.86 -40.09 6.39
N LYS A 613 -29.01 -38.92 5.75
CA LYS A 613 -30.23 -38.24 5.22
C LYS A 613 -31.50 -38.04 6.10
N SER A 614 -31.89 -36.76 6.22
CA SER A 614 -33.30 -36.35 6.14
C SER A 614 -33.42 -34.87 5.73
N LYS A 615 -34.09 -34.63 4.58
CA LYS A 615 -34.60 -33.34 4.11
C LYS A 615 -35.97 -33.09 4.76
N SER A 616 -36.27 -31.84 5.12
CA SER A 616 -37.66 -31.40 5.36
C SER A 616 -37.84 -29.94 4.97
N ASN A 617 -38.58 -29.72 3.89
CA ASN A 617 -39.20 -28.45 3.48
C ASN A 617 -40.26 -28.04 4.51
N ILE A 618 -40.31 -26.76 4.89
CA ILE A 618 -41.55 -26.07 5.26
C ILE A 618 -41.52 -24.69 4.61
N GLY A 619 -42.41 -24.48 3.65
CA GLY A 619 -42.83 -23.16 3.20
C GLY A 619 -44.07 -22.73 3.98
N LEU A 620 -44.16 -21.44 4.30
CA LEU A 620 -45.40 -20.78 4.70
C LEU A 620 -45.34 -19.33 4.19
N ILE A 621 -46.25 -19.03 3.28
CA ILE A 621 -46.59 -17.69 2.79
C ILE A 621 -47.77 -17.20 3.64
N PHE A 622 -47.66 -15.99 4.20
CA PHE A 622 -48.78 -15.06 4.35
C PHE A 622 -48.22 -13.64 4.30
N GLY A 623 -48.73 -12.84 3.37
CA GLY A 623 -48.52 -11.41 3.32
C GLY A 623 -49.62 -10.65 4.03
N ILE A 624 -49.29 -9.40 4.38
CA ILE A 624 -50.00 -8.13 4.19
C ILE A 624 -49.72 -7.24 5.41
N GLY A 625 -49.31 -6.00 5.17
CA GLY A 625 -49.56 -4.88 6.08
C GLY A 625 -48.37 -3.99 6.33
N ASP A 626 -48.38 -2.83 5.68
CA ASP A 626 -47.47 -1.70 5.85
C ASP A 626 -47.13 -1.38 7.31
N LEU A 627 -45.84 -1.21 7.58
CA LEU A 627 -45.38 -0.21 8.55
C LEU A 627 -44.11 0.44 8.01
N PHE A 628 -44.29 1.68 7.54
CA PHE A 628 -43.22 2.66 7.43
C PHE A 628 -42.44 2.72 8.74
N LEU A 629 -41.20 2.26 8.71
CA LEU A 629 -40.20 2.67 9.69
C LEU A 629 -38.98 3.16 8.93
N ASN A 630 -38.97 4.47 8.72
CA ASN A 630 -37.77 5.25 8.51
C ASN A 630 -36.78 4.90 9.63
N PHE A 631 -35.81 4.04 9.35
CA PHE A 631 -34.60 3.98 10.15
C PHE A 631 -33.65 5.06 9.62
N SER A 632 -33.95 6.30 10.01
CA SER A 632 -32.96 7.37 10.07
C SER A 632 -32.44 7.38 11.50
N VAL A 633 -31.39 6.61 11.76
CA VAL A 633 -30.62 6.72 13.01
C VAL A 633 -29.16 6.78 12.62
N ILE A 634 -28.71 7.97 12.22
CA ILE A 634 -27.29 8.29 12.24
C ILE A 634 -27.15 9.64 12.94
N LYS A 635 -26.63 9.54 14.17
CA LYS A 635 -26.25 10.58 15.10
C LYS A 635 -24.81 10.19 15.64
N PRO A 636 -23.99 11.02 16.31
CA PRO A 636 -23.02 11.83 15.60
C PRO A 636 -21.51 11.92 16.19
N LYS A 637 -20.43 12.41 15.49
CA LYS A 637 -18.92 12.49 15.67
C LYS A 637 -18.22 13.31 16.76
N CYS A 638 -18.62 14.53 17.13
CA CYS A 638 -18.70 14.84 18.57
C CYS A 638 -20.17 14.70 18.94
N ASP A 639 -21.01 15.27 18.10
CA ASP A 639 -22.25 14.70 17.63
C ASP A 639 -22.37 15.21 16.12
N LEU A 640 -21.74 14.59 15.05
CA LEU A 640 -22.09 14.32 13.55
C LEU A 640 -23.50 14.80 13.17
N GLN A 641 -23.74 16.07 13.16
CA GLN A 641 -24.76 16.51 12.25
C GLN A 641 -24.58 15.76 10.90
N PRO A 642 -25.56 14.96 10.39
CA PRO A 642 -25.41 14.17 9.16
C PRO A 642 -24.54 14.92 8.15
N LYS A 643 -23.40 14.37 7.76
CA LYS A 643 -22.46 15.17 6.98
C LYS A 643 -22.96 15.22 5.54
N CYS A 644 -23.30 16.42 5.10
CA CYS A 644 -23.61 16.68 3.70
C CYS A 644 -22.28 16.72 2.93
N ASN A 645 -22.20 15.93 1.85
CA ASN A 645 -21.09 16.02 0.90
C ASN A 645 -21.10 17.34 0.15
#